data_AF-A0A316XAC2-F1
#
_entry.id   AF-A0A316XAC2-F1
#
_cell.length_a   1.000
_cell.length_b   1.000
_cell.length_c   1.000
_cell.angle_alpha   90.00
_cell.angle_beta   90.00
_cell.angle_gamma   90.00
#
_symmetry.space_group_name_H-M   'P 1'
#
loop_
_entity.id
_entity.type
_entity.pdbx_description
1 polymer ?
#
loop_
_entity_poly.entity_id
_entity_poly.type
_entity_poly.pdbx_seq_one_letter_code
_entity_poly.pdbx_strand_id
1 'polypeptide(L)'
;MTNSEHYKLKEEFLNEWPLSRIQDLKLEEYTNLDKTSFCYWVEAKTNLLGSIWGGSAYKFGIYKRRDINKEVLNGNRVTDNEYAWHSKYGKTRGEAFATIKLILLEIVESAQNNDLESIDKLNLGDAYKWKIAFLYNDFKIVNIYKWDNLYNAAEFLGFDGDIKSYPALNSFILQKKQPGQDYFDFTQLLWNKSETENNEFINNEENESFDLSYPNQIFFGPPGTGKTHKINSFLNSAKKPKTKEPINTIKVDRHKTFWHLAPGQGGYLWNDLKNGNRLGYEWCSVSLGNLNDLDKKQTENFKMRTYFSDVKQGDYLCIISGKKFYGIAEALHGYDFSKAIVSGFDFQTIEVKWVKIFDTPELLSASYTPTFGKLNGGKRWNSLIQALQENNIVFDDDTTTIESAKPVTQSNNSIFTTFHQSFSYEDFIEGIKPDLDDNDEIKYNIEDGLFKIACDKAANLAGFEDLSDALKSPKEIVKAKFEVSEPFYLFIDEINRGNISQIFGELITLIEKDKRLGQINETRVTLPYSKSEIQFCVPPNLYIIGTMNTADRSVEALDTALRRRFCFTEMLPDRKVVEDKAFNDYPRADIMEKINTRIELLLDRNYTLGHSYFIKENFKNSFQNEIIPLLQEYFYSDYSKIGLILGRGFVREKARPKDKEIFADFYGIDDIDIQKSFELISFDELNFDDAIKLL
;
A
#
# COMPACT_ATOMS: atom_id res chain seq x y z
N MET A 1 -1.45 -23.46 21.37
CA MET A 1 -1.89 -24.28 22.52
C MET A 1 -2.77 -25.39 22.00
N THR A 2 -2.74 -26.53 22.67
CA THR A 2 -3.76 -27.57 22.60
C THR A 2 -5.01 -27.14 23.36
N ASN A 3 -6.17 -27.73 23.06
CA ASN A 3 -7.42 -27.38 23.75
C ASN A 3 -7.33 -27.62 25.26
N SER A 4 -6.59 -28.65 25.71
CA SER A 4 -6.32 -28.90 27.13
C SER A 4 -5.60 -27.76 27.83
N GLU A 5 -4.72 -27.02 27.13
CA GLU A 5 -4.05 -25.85 27.69
C GLU A 5 -4.99 -24.63 27.75
N HIS A 6 -5.92 -24.50 26.80
CA HIS A 6 -6.96 -23.46 26.84
C HIS A 6 -7.94 -23.67 28.01
N TYR A 7 -8.40 -24.90 28.26
CA TYR A 7 -9.20 -25.21 29.45
C TYR A 7 -8.43 -24.90 30.74
N LYS A 8 -7.19 -25.39 30.85
CA LYS A 8 -6.32 -25.14 32.02
C LYS A 8 -6.05 -23.65 32.26
N LEU A 9 -5.87 -22.83 31.22
CA LEU A 9 -5.67 -21.38 31.35
C LEU A 9 -6.92 -20.66 31.89
N LYS A 10 -8.12 -21.19 31.63
CA LYS A 10 -9.37 -20.69 32.23
C LYS A 10 -9.50 -21.11 33.69
N GLU A 11 -9.13 -22.34 34.03
CA GLU A 11 -9.05 -22.81 35.43
C GLU A 11 -8.02 -22.00 36.23
N GLU A 12 -6.83 -21.74 35.69
CA GLU A 12 -5.81 -20.90 36.33
C GLU A 12 -6.34 -19.48 36.63
N PHE A 13 -7.08 -18.88 35.70
CA PHE A 13 -7.73 -17.59 35.92
C PHE A 13 -8.78 -17.65 37.05
N LEU A 14 -9.65 -18.67 37.06
CA LEU A 14 -10.70 -18.83 38.08
C LEU A 14 -10.15 -19.20 39.47
N ASN A 15 -8.98 -19.85 39.53
CA ASN A 15 -8.27 -20.13 40.79
C ASN A 15 -7.59 -18.88 41.37
N GLU A 16 -7.02 -18.00 40.53
CA GLU A 16 -6.47 -16.71 40.97
C GLU A 16 -7.59 -15.71 41.33
N TRP A 17 -8.69 -15.70 40.57
CA TRP A 17 -9.81 -14.77 40.70
C TRP A 17 -11.16 -15.50 40.89
N PRO A 18 -11.39 -16.17 42.02
CA PRO A 18 -12.73 -16.69 42.36
C PRO A 18 -13.68 -15.55 42.75
N LEU A 19 -14.99 -15.77 42.64
CA LEU A 19 -16.04 -14.78 43.01
C LEU A 19 -15.83 -14.20 44.43
N SER A 20 -15.42 -15.02 45.40
CA SER A 20 -15.09 -14.56 46.76
C SER A 20 -13.98 -13.50 46.79
N ARG A 21 -12.95 -13.61 45.93
CA ARG A 21 -11.92 -12.58 45.79
C ARG A 21 -12.44 -11.35 45.07
N ILE A 22 -13.37 -11.49 44.13
CA ILE A 22 -14.04 -10.35 43.48
C ILE A 22 -14.92 -9.58 44.48
N GLN A 23 -15.59 -10.27 45.40
CA GLN A 23 -16.37 -9.66 46.49
C GLN A 23 -15.50 -8.79 47.42
N ASP A 24 -14.28 -9.21 47.75
CA ASP A 24 -13.33 -8.43 48.58
C ASP A 24 -12.36 -7.52 47.78
N LEU A 25 -12.43 -7.53 46.44
CA LEU A 25 -11.47 -6.87 45.55
C LEU A 25 -11.17 -5.39 45.87
N LYS A 26 -9.89 -5.04 45.86
CA LYS A 26 -9.37 -3.67 46.05
C LYS A 26 -8.96 -3.04 44.71
N LEU A 27 -8.86 -1.71 44.65
CA LEU A 27 -8.55 -1.00 43.42
C LEU A 27 -7.14 -1.34 42.89
N GLU A 28 -6.19 -1.54 43.79
CA GLU A 28 -4.80 -1.88 43.49
C GLU A 28 -4.63 -3.32 42.98
N GLU A 29 -5.58 -4.20 43.32
CA GLU A 29 -5.70 -5.55 42.75
C GLU A 29 -6.47 -5.54 41.43
N TYR A 30 -7.47 -4.66 41.28
CA TYR A 30 -8.22 -4.50 40.05
C TYR A 30 -7.36 -3.93 38.91
N THR A 31 -6.57 -2.88 39.17
CA THR A 31 -5.72 -2.21 38.17
C THR A 31 -4.42 -1.65 38.77
N ASN A 32 -3.29 -2.16 38.27
CA ASN A 32 -1.93 -1.74 38.66
C ASN A 32 -0.99 -1.74 37.44
N LEU A 33 0.28 -1.34 37.65
CA LEU A 33 1.30 -1.32 36.60
C LEU A 33 2.15 -2.60 36.57
N ASP A 34 2.00 -3.46 37.59
CA ASP A 34 2.96 -4.49 37.98
C ASP A 34 2.70 -5.87 37.34
N LYS A 35 1.84 -5.91 36.30
CA LYS A 35 1.47 -7.11 35.54
C LYS A 35 0.83 -8.23 36.40
N THR A 36 0.19 -7.87 37.51
CA THR A 36 -0.49 -8.79 38.43
C THR A 36 -2.00 -8.55 38.56
N SER A 37 -2.49 -7.37 38.20
CA SER A 37 -3.89 -6.96 38.42
C SER A 37 -4.92 -7.74 37.59
N PHE A 38 -6.17 -7.73 38.05
CA PHE A 38 -7.32 -8.34 37.37
C PHE A 38 -7.44 -7.89 35.90
N CYS A 39 -7.37 -6.59 35.62
CA CYS A 39 -7.37 -6.08 34.24
C CYS A 39 -6.25 -6.70 33.38
N TYR A 40 -5.05 -6.89 33.94
CA TYR A 40 -3.94 -7.53 33.24
C TYR A 40 -4.14 -9.04 33.03
N TRP A 41 -4.79 -9.73 33.96
CA TRP A 41 -5.17 -11.13 33.77
C TRP A 41 -6.20 -11.31 32.64
N VAL A 42 -7.20 -10.42 32.59
CA VAL A 42 -8.27 -10.46 31.58
C VAL A 42 -7.79 -10.02 30.18
N GLU A 43 -6.86 -9.06 30.07
CA GLU A 43 -6.30 -8.62 28.78
C GLU A 43 -5.08 -9.44 28.31
N ALA A 44 -4.10 -9.67 29.18
CA ALA A 44 -2.80 -10.21 28.79
C ALA A 44 -2.63 -11.70 29.08
N LYS A 45 -2.91 -12.17 30.30
CA LYS A 45 -2.71 -13.59 30.67
C LYS A 45 -3.67 -14.52 29.91
N THR A 46 -4.95 -14.17 29.87
CA THR A 46 -5.98 -14.95 29.19
C THR A 46 -6.13 -14.62 27.70
N ASN A 47 -5.15 -13.93 27.09
CA ASN A 47 -5.19 -13.51 25.67
C ASN A 47 -5.42 -14.68 24.68
N LEU A 48 -4.87 -15.86 24.96
CA LEU A 48 -5.06 -17.06 24.13
C LEU A 48 -6.51 -17.60 24.17
N LEU A 49 -7.32 -17.17 25.13
CA LEU A 49 -8.76 -17.44 25.18
C LEU A 49 -9.56 -16.35 24.44
N GLY A 50 -9.05 -15.88 23.29
CA GLY A 50 -9.57 -14.73 22.53
C GLY A 50 -9.05 -13.38 23.02
N SER A 51 -8.56 -12.55 22.10
CA SER A 51 -7.90 -11.27 22.41
C SER A 51 -8.88 -10.11 22.63
N ILE A 52 -8.55 -9.22 23.55
CA ILE A 52 -9.22 -7.91 23.75
C ILE A 52 -8.28 -6.72 23.59
N TRP A 53 -7.09 -6.92 23.02
CA TRP A 53 -6.09 -5.87 22.84
C TRP A 53 -6.55 -4.76 21.88
N GLY A 54 -5.91 -3.60 22.03
CA GLY A 54 -6.26 -2.36 21.36
C GLY A 54 -7.38 -1.59 22.06
N GLY A 55 -7.83 -0.51 21.42
CA GLY A 55 -8.81 0.42 21.99
C GLY A 55 -8.27 1.26 23.15
N SER A 56 -9.17 1.90 23.88
CA SER A 56 -8.81 2.81 24.98
C SER A 56 -8.84 2.09 26.33
N ALA A 57 -7.88 2.36 27.22
CA ALA A 57 -7.84 1.81 28.59
C ALA A 57 -9.09 2.18 29.44
N TYR A 58 -9.84 3.21 29.04
CA TYR A 58 -11.16 3.51 29.60
C TYR A 58 -12.19 2.36 29.45
N LYS A 59 -11.92 1.34 28.62
CA LYS A 59 -12.72 0.10 28.54
C LYS A 59 -12.79 -0.66 29.87
N PHE A 60 -11.76 -0.53 30.72
CA PHE A 60 -11.70 -1.08 32.07
C PHE A 60 -12.54 -0.29 33.10
N GLY A 61 -13.23 0.77 32.68
CA GLY A 61 -14.02 1.62 33.56
C GLY A 61 -13.19 2.63 34.34
N ILE A 62 -12.28 2.11 35.18
CA ILE A 62 -11.20 2.83 35.87
C ILE A 62 -9.88 2.09 35.64
N TYR A 63 -8.78 2.82 35.41
CA TYR A 63 -7.44 2.23 35.23
C TYR A 63 -6.33 3.10 35.85
N LYS A 64 -5.24 2.48 36.29
CA LYS A 64 -4.05 3.18 36.81
C LYS A 64 -3.22 3.77 35.66
N ARG A 65 -2.82 5.04 35.77
CA ARG A 65 -2.05 5.76 34.75
C ARG A 65 -0.56 5.41 34.83
N ARG A 66 0.09 5.27 33.67
CA ARG A 66 1.55 5.18 33.55
C ARG A 66 2.21 6.56 33.33
N ASP A 67 1.48 7.49 32.71
CA ASP A 67 1.93 8.85 32.44
C ASP A 67 1.05 9.82 33.26
N ILE A 68 1.69 10.53 34.19
CA ILE A 68 1.06 11.43 35.16
C ILE A 68 1.02 12.87 34.60
N ASN A 69 1.97 13.24 33.74
CA ASN A 69 2.20 14.64 33.32
C ASN A 69 1.28 15.12 32.19
N LYS A 70 0.43 14.23 31.66
CA LYS A 70 -0.51 14.55 30.58
C LYS A 70 -1.84 15.04 31.13
N GLU A 71 -2.12 16.33 31.00
CA GLU A 71 -3.46 16.87 31.25
C GLU A 71 -4.47 16.29 30.24
N VAL A 72 -5.61 15.81 30.73
CA VAL A 72 -6.74 15.34 29.90
C VAL A 72 -8.05 15.82 30.54
N LEU A 73 -8.23 17.15 30.58
CA LEU A 73 -9.49 17.78 30.97
C LEU A 73 -10.25 18.21 29.71
N ASN A 74 -10.85 17.23 29.02
CA ASN A 74 -11.76 17.45 27.91
C ASN A 74 -12.84 16.35 27.86
N GLY A 75 -14.11 16.76 28.00
CA GLY A 75 -15.27 15.87 27.93
C GLY A 75 -15.48 14.97 29.17
N ASN A 76 -16.17 13.84 28.97
CA ASN A 76 -16.67 12.95 30.04
C ASN A 76 -15.57 12.08 30.71
N ARG A 77 -14.35 12.59 30.87
CA ARG A 77 -13.19 11.88 31.43
C ARG A 77 -12.71 12.59 32.69
N VAL A 78 -12.41 11.81 33.72
CA VAL A 78 -11.98 12.28 35.05
C VAL A 78 -10.69 11.56 35.42
N THR A 79 -9.82 12.26 36.14
CA THR A 79 -8.54 11.72 36.61
C THR A 79 -8.13 12.45 37.89
N ASP A 80 -7.47 11.73 38.79
CA ASP A 80 -6.78 12.26 39.97
C ASP A 80 -5.25 12.17 39.82
N ASN A 81 -4.78 12.18 38.58
CA ASN A 81 -3.40 12.00 38.11
C ASN A 81 -2.83 10.58 38.32
N GLU A 82 -3.26 9.82 39.34
CA GLU A 82 -2.88 8.41 39.54
C GLU A 82 -3.75 7.45 38.72
N TYR A 83 -5.05 7.70 38.63
CA TYR A 83 -6.03 6.88 37.91
C TYR A 83 -6.84 7.73 36.93
N ALA A 84 -7.53 7.09 36.00
CA ALA A 84 -8.49 7.75 35.11
C ALA A 84 -9.73 6.87 34.85
N TRP A 85 -10.88 7.52 34.72
CA TRP A 85 -12.20 6.89 34.54
C TRP A 85 -13.16 7.81 33.79
N HIS A 86 -14.31 7.28 33.36
CA HIS A 86 -15.39 8.12 32.81
C HIS A 86 -16.30 8.67 33.93
N SER A 87 -16.69 9.95 33.82
CA SER A 87 -17.51 10.65 34.83
C SER A 87 -18.84 9.95 35.17
N LYS A 88 -19.38 9.15 34.23
CA LYS A 88 -20.58 8.32 34.43
C LYS A 88 -20.45 7.27 35.54
N TYR A 89 -19.24 6.88 35.95
CA TYR A 89 -19.02 5.90 37.02
C TYR A 89 -18.89 6.54 38.41
N GLY A 90 -18.59 7.84 38.50
CA GLY A 90 -18.34 8.54 39.76
C GLY A 90 -17.55 9.84 39.58
N LYS A 91 -17.69 10.75 40.55
CA LYS A 91 -16.92 12.01 40.60
C LYS A 91 -15.55 11.81 41.24
N THR A 92 -15.43 10.88 42.19
CA THR A 92 -14.17 10.51 42.85
C THR A 92 -13.69 9.12 42.44
N ARG A 93 -12.39 8.84 42.67
CA ARG A 93 -11.78 7.51 42.49
C ARG A 93 -12.52 6.41 43.25
N GLY A 94 -12.97 6.71 44.47
CA GLY A 94 -13.72 5.78 45.33
C GLY A 94 -15.09 5.44 44.76
N GLU A 95 -15.88 6.44 44.35
CA GLU A 95 -17.16 6.23 43.68
C GLU A 95 -16.99 5.42 42.39
N ALA A 96 -16.03 5.80 41.55
CA ALA A 96 -15.77 5.15 40.28
C ALA A 96 -15.39 3.67 40.46
N PHE A 97 -14.50 3.36 41.41
CA PHE A 97 -14.18 1.96 41.70
C PHE A 97 -15.36 1.19 42.31
N ALA A 98 -16.15 1.80 43.21
CA ALA A 98 -17.34 1.16 43.77
C ALA A 98 -18.36 0.77 42.68
N THR A 99 -18.67 1.70 41.77
CA THR A 99 -19.55 1.44 40.62
C THR A 99 -19.00 0.34 39.72
N ILE A 100 -17.71 0.36 39.40
CA ILE A 100 -17.08 -0.68 38.56
C ILE A 100 -17.04 -2.04 39.27
N LYS A 101 -16.85 -2.08 40.59
CA LYS A 101 -16.89 -3.32 41.38
C LYS A 101 -18.30 -3.92 41.45
N LEU A 102 -19.35 -3.10 41.56
CA LEU A 102 -20.74 -3.55 41.47
C LEU A 102 -21.04 -4.15 40.10
N ILE A 103 -20.70 -3.44 39.01
CA ILE A 103 -20.87 -3.94 37.63
C ILE A 103 -20.07 -5.23 37.42
N LEU A 104 -18.84 -5.32 37.95
CA LEU A 104 -18.02 -6.53 37.86
C LEU A 104 -18.66 -7.73 38.56
N LEU A 105 -19.19 -7.55 39.77
CA LEU A 105 -19.93 -8.60 40.49
C LEU A 105 -21.16 -9.05 39.71
N GLU A 106 -21.95 -8.10 39.19
CA GLU A 106 -23.16 -8.37 38.41
C GLU A 106 -22.85 -9.15 37.11
N ILE A 107 -21.74 -8.84 36.42
CA ILE A 107 -21.25 -9.63 35.28
C ILE A 107 -20.90 -11.06 35.71
N VAL A 108 -20.18 -11.24 36.83
CA VAL A 108 -19.74 -12.57 37.28
C VAL A 108 -20.92 -13.44 37.72
N GLU A 109 -21.82 -12.89 38.53
CA GLU A 109 -23.00 -13.60 39.04
C GLU A 109 -23.97 -13.93 37.89
N SER A 110 -24.21 -13.00 36.96
CA SER A 110 -25.02 -13.27 35.76
C SER A 110 -24.35 -14.31 34.83
N ALA A 111 -23.02 -14.27 34.68
CA ALA A 111 -22.29 -15.23 33.85
C ALA A 111 -22.36 -16.66 34.40
N GLN A 112 -22.27 -16.83 35.72
CA GLN A 112 -22.42 -18.11 36.40
C GLN A 112 -23.86 -18.64 36.33
N ASN A 113 -24.86 -17.76 36.44
CA ASN A 113 -26.28 -18.10 36.26
C ASN A 113 -26.72 -18.23 34.79
N ASN A 114 -25.81 -17.96 33.83
CA ASN A 114 -26.07 -17.92 32.39
C ASN A 114 -27.13 -16.88 31.94
N ASP A 115 -27.30 -15.80 32.72
CA ASP A 115 -28.15 -14.66 32.35
C ASP A 115 -27.38 -13.68 31.47
N LEU A 116 -27.27 -14.01 30.18
CA LEU A 116 -26.60 -13.17 29.19
C LEU A 116 -27.37 -11.86 28.94
N GLU A 117 -28.68 -11.87 29.17
CA GLU A 117 -29.56 -10.72 28.97
C GLU A 117 -29.29 -9.61 29.98
N SER A 118 -29.05 -9.94 31.26
CA SER A 118 -28.62 -8.95 32.25
C SER A 118 -27.23 -8.40 31.91
N ILE A 119 -26.27 -9.25 31.51
CA ILE A 119 -24.91 -8.84 31.13
C ILE A 119 -24.91 -7.80 30.01
N ASP A 120 -25.74 -7.96 28.97
CA ASP A 120 -25.68 -7.04 27.82
C ASP A 120 -26.08 -5.60 28.19
N LYS A 121 -27.00 -5.46 29.15
CA LYS A 121 -27.49 -4.18 29.66
C LYS A 121 -26.46 -3.42 30.50
N LEU A 122 -25.37 -4.07 30.93
CA LEU A 122 -24.37 -3.47 31.81
C LEU A 122 -23.41 -2.53 31.07
N ASN A 123 -23.19 -1.36 31.66
CA ASN A 123 -22.58 -0.20 31.01
C ASN A 123 -21.04 -0.17 31.16
N LEU A 124 -20.37 -1.25 30.74
CA LEU A 124 -18.91 -1.41 30.71
C LEU A 124 -18.43 -1.57 29.25
N GLY A 125 -17.13 -1.39 28.97
CA GLY A 125 -16.62 -1.53 27.59
C GLY A 125 -16.79 -2.96 27.07
N ASP A 126 -17.54 -3.16 25.99
CA ASP A 126 -18.17 -4.46 25.72
C ASP A 126 -17.20 -5.62 25.51
N ALA A 127 -16.08 -5.40 24.82
CA ALA A 127 -15.05 -6.43 24.67
C ALA A 127 -14.46 -6.90 26.01
N TYR A 128 -14.39 -6.01 27.01
CA TYR A 128 -13.95 -6.35 28.37
C TYR A 128 -15.11 -6.99 29.17
N LYS A 129 -16.34 -6.45 29.06
CA LYS A 129 -17.59 -6.99 29.63
C LYS A 129 -17.78 -8.48 29.26
N TRP A 130 -17.75 -8.78 27.97
CA TRP A 130 -17.98 -10.13 27.43
C TRP A 130 -16.80 -11.08 27.62
N LYS A 131 -15.56 -10.57 27.67
CA LYS A 131 -14.39 -11.36 28.08
C LYS A 131 -14.51 -11.85 29.52
N ILE A 132 -14.88 -10.97 30.46
CA ILE A 132 -15.14 -11.35 31.85
C ILE A 132 -16.25 -12.40 31.89
N ALA A 133 -17.39 -12.12 31.25
CA ALA A 133 -18.52 -13.05 31.22
C ALA A 133 -18.11 -14.44 30.73
N PHE A 134 -17.36 -14.56 29.62
CA PHE A 134 -16.84 -15.83 29.11
C PHE A 134 -15.94 -16.58 30.12
N LEU A 135 -15.11 -15.85 30.88
CA LEU A 135 -14.19 -16.46 31.83
C LEU A 135 -14.93 -17.12 33.01
N TYR A 136 -16.09 -16.59 33.42
CA TYR A 136 -16.91 -17.13 34.52
C TYR A 136 -18.11 -18.00 34.08
N ASN A 137 -18.45 -18.01 32.79
CA ASN A 137 -19.56 -18.80 32.22
C ASN A 137 -19.12 -20.18 31.70
N ASP A 138 -20.02 -21.18 31.74
CA ASP A 138 -19.79 -22.52 31.18
C ASP A 138 -19.92 -22.57 29.64
N PHE A 139 -19.07 -21.83 28.93
CA PHE A 139 -18.88 -21.92 27.47
C PHE A 139 -20.18 -21.74 26.64
N LYS A 140 -21.16 -20.98 27.17
CA LYS A 140 -22.36 -20.50 26.47
C LYS A 140 -22.15 -19.11 25.84
N ILE A 141 -20.94 -18.57 25.98
CA ILE A 141 -20.45 -17.36 25.34
C ILE A 141 -19.29 -17.80 24.43
N VAL A 142 -19.28 -17.31 23.20
CA VAL A 142 -18.20 -17.50 22.21
C VAL A 142 -17.00 -16.67 22.66
N ASN A 143 -15.78 -17.12 22.40
CA ASN A 143 -14.55 -16.43 22.80
C ASN A 143 -14.21 -15.23 21.87
N ILE A 144 -15.23 -14.56 21.32
CA ILE A 144 -15.17 -13.40 20.42
C ILE A 144 -15.99 -12.28 21.05
N TYR A 145 -15.33 -11.20 21.47
CA TYR A 145 -15.92 -10.22 22.41
C TYR A 145 -16.18 -8.83 21.82
N LYS A 146 -15.60 -8.53 20.65
CA LYS A 146 -15.90 -7.30 19.91
C LYS A 146 -17.17 -7.53 19.10
N TRP A 147 -18.06 -6.53 19.10
CA TRP A 147 -19.34 -6.58 18.40
C TRP A 147 -19.19 -7.02 16.95
N ASP A 148 -18.33 -6.32 16.20
CA ASP A 148 -18.17 -6.51 14.75
C ASP A 148 -17.67 -7.94 14.44
N ASN A 149 -16.64 -8.41 15.16
CA ASN A 149 -16.13 -9.77 15.01
C ASN A 149 -17.17 -10.85 15.35
N LEU A 150 -18.00 -10.64 16.39
CA LEU A 150 -19.04 -11.59 16.80
C LEU A 150 -20.21 -11.59 15.79
N TYR A 151 -20.56 -10.42 15.26
CA TYR A 151 -21.60 -10.24 14.27
C TYR A 151 -21.22 -10.89 12.94
N ASN A 152 -20.01 -10.65 12.44
CA ASN A 152 -19.45 -11.33 11.25
C ASN A 152 -19.44 -12.86 11.44
N ALA A 153 -18.99 -13.34 12.60
CA ALA A 153 -19.01 -14.78 12.92
C ALA A 153 -20.43 -15.40 12.93
N ALA A 154 -21.48 -14.60 13.13
CA ALA A 154 -22.87 -15.03 12.98
C ALA A 154 -23.33 -14.95 11.51
N GLU A 155 -23.05 -13.87 10.78
CA GLU A 155 -23.38 -13.74 9.36
C GLU A 155 -22.74 -14.86 8.52
N PHE A 156 -21.46 -15.19 8.76
CA PHE A 156 -20.79 -16.35 8.17
C PHE A 156 -21.55 -17.68 8.39
N LEU A 157 -22.12 -17.85 9.59
CA LEU A 157 -22.93 -19.03 9.93
C LEU A 157 -24.37 -18.95 9.40
N GLY A 158 -24.68 -17.96 8.56
CA GLY A 158 -25.98 -17.75 7.92
C GLY A 158 -27.01 -17.10 8.86
N PHE A 159 -26.62 -16.04 9.58
CA PHE A 159 -27.53 -15.23 10.38
C PHE A 159 -28.21 -14.16 9.52
N ASP A 160 -29.55 -14.19 9.45
CA ASP A 160 -30.39 -13.28 8.66
C ASP A 160 -31.40 -12.50 9.54
N GLY A 161 -31.30 -12.61 10.86
CA GLY A 161 -32.32 -12.12 11.80
C GLY A 161 -32.24 -10.64 12.18
N ASP A 162 -33.42 -10.04 12.42
CA ASP A 162 -33.57 -8.64 12.85
C ASP A 162 -32.99 -8.35 14.25
N ILE A 163 -32.95 -9.34 15.15
CA ILE A 163 -32.58 -9.14 16.56
C ILE A 163 -31.06 -9.21 16.74
N LYS A 164 -30.42 -8.04 16.72
CA LYS A 164 -28.98 -7.89 16.93
C LYS A 164 -28.67 -7.55 18.39
N SER A 165 -28.44 -8.57 19.23
CA SER A 165 -27.91 -8.45 20.60
C SER A 165 -26.80 -9.48 20.86
N TYR A 166 -25.91 -9.23 21.83
CA TYR A 166 -24.84 -10.19 22.14
C TYR A 166 -25.40 -11.57 22.59
N PRO A 167 -26.45 -11.66 23.44
CA PRO A 167 -27.09 -12.94 23.77
C PRO A 167 -27.61 -13.71 22.56
N ALA A 168 -28.25 -13.01 21.60
CA ALA A 168 -28.80 -13.63 20.39
C ALA A 168 -27.69 -14.20 19.50
N LEU A 169 -26.64 -13.42 19.23
CA LEU A 169 -25.51 -13.84 18.39
C LEU A 169 -24.76 -15.03 19.01
N ASN A 170 -24.42 -14.96 20.31
CA ASN A 170 -23.78 -16.08 21.02
C ASN A 170 -24.62 -17.37 20.96
N SER A 171 -25.92 -17.24 21.20
CA SER A 171 -26.85 -18.38 21.16
C SER A 171 -26.96 -19.00 19.77
N PHE A 172 -27.08 -18.16 18.73
CA PHE A 172 -27.15 -18.61 17.33
C PHE A 172 -25.86 -19.32 16.90
N ILE A 173 -24.70 -18.71 17.18
CA ILE A 173 -23.39 -19.27 16.82
C ILE A 173 -23.20 -20.65 17.48
N LEU A 174 -23.45 -20.77 18.78
CA LEU A 174 -23.22 -22.03 19.51
C LEU A 174 -24.23 -23.13 19.15
N GLN A 175 -25.40 -22.81 18.60
CA GLN A 175 -26.32 -23.80 18.02
C GLN A 175 -25.78 -24.48 16.74
N LYS A 176 -24.78 -23.88 16.07
CA LYS A 176 -24.16 -24.43 14.85
C LYS A 176 -23.02 -25.42 15.15
N LYS A 177 -22.60 -25.51 16.42
CA LYS A 177 -21.56 -26.43 16.89
C LYS A 177 -22.05 -27.88 16.84
N GLN A 178 -21.24 -28.77 16.28
CA GLN A 178 -21.64 -30.17 16.12
C GLN A 178 -21.67 -30.93 17.47
N PRO A 179 -22.58 -31.91 17.65
CA PRO A 179 -22.57 -32.79 18.80
C PRO A 179 -21.23 -33.52 18.94
N GLY A 180 -20.63 -33.50 20.13
CA GLY A 180 -19.34 -34.15 20.41
C GLY A 180 -18.09 -33.40 19.93
N GLN A 181 -18.22 -32.32 19.15
CA GLN A 181 -17.10 -31.43 18.80
C GLN A 181 -16.55 -30.73 20.06
N ASP A 182 -15.25 -30.43 20.13
CA ASP A 182 -14.70 -29.61 21.22
C ASP A 182 -15.15 -28.13 21.11
N TYR A 183 -15.18 -27.40 22.23
CA TYR A 183 -15.48 -25.97 22.21
C TYR A 183 -14.38 -25.16 21.51
N PHE A 184 -13.10 -25.44 21.77
CA PHE A 184 -12.00 -24.74 21.15
C PHE A 184 -11.79 -25.21 19.70
N ASP A 185 -12.04 -26.47 19.33
CA ASP A 185 -12.06 -26.85 17.90
C ASP A 185 -13.16 -26.09 17.13
N PHE A 186 -14.37 -25.99 17.69
CA PHE A 186 -15.45 -25.23 17.07
C PHE A 186 -15.13 -23.75 16.98
N THR A 187 -14.72 -23.13 18.09
CA THR A 187 -14.42 -21.70 18.09
C THR A 187 -13.11 -21.36 17.40
N GLN A 188 -12.19 -22.30 17.20
CA GLN A 188 -11.02 -22.12 16.34
C GLN A 188 -11.41 -22.13 14.86
N LEU A 189 -12.49 -22.79 14.43
CA LEU A 189 -13.02 -22.56 13.06
C LEU A 189 -13.59 -21.15 12.91
N LEU A 190 -14.24 -20.61 13.95
CA LEU A 190 -14.77 -19.25 13.96
C LEU A 190 -13.69 -18.18 14.15
N TRP A 191 -12.63 -18.46 14.89
CA TRP A 191 -11.43 -17.62 14.89
C TRP A 191 -10.75 -17.73 13.55
N ASN A 192 -10.41 -18.93 13.06
CA ASN A 192 -9.83 -19.12 11.73
C ASN A 192 -10.63 -18.41 10.64
N LYS A 193 -11.98 -18.32 10.70
CA LYS A 193 -12.85 -17.70 9.67
C LYS A 193 -13.51 -16.34 9.97
N SER A 194 -13.48 -15.82 11.19
CA SER A 194 -13.64 -14.37 11.44
C SER A 194 -12.28 -13.67 11.34
N GLU A 195 -11.19 -14.40 11.59
CA GLU A 195 -9.94 -14.22 10.86
C GLU A 195 -10.23 -14.37 9.37
N THR A 196 -10.58 -15.49 8.71
CA THR A 196 -10.92 -15.56 7.24
C THR A 196 -12.18 -14.79 6.77
N GLU A 197 -12.44 -13.61 7.36
CA GLU A 197 -13.15 -12.45 6.80
C GLU A 197 -12.34 -11.14 7.02
N ASN A 198 -11.62 -10.98 8.14
CA ASN A 198 -10.46 -10.06 8.25
C ASN A 198 -9.22 -10.53 7.43
N ASN A 199 -9.22 -11.80 7.03
CA ASN A 199 -8.18 -12.63 6.45
C ASN A 199 -8.77 -13.51 5.32
N GLU A 200 -9.99 -13.28 4.81
CA GLU A 200 -10.21 -13.64 3.39
C GLU A 200 -9.33 -12.74 2.48
N PHE A 201 -8.79 -11.67 3.07
CA PHE A 201 -7.56 -10.95 2.69
C PHE A 201 -6.24 -11.75 2.89
N ILE A 202 -6.17 -12.75 3.77
CA ILE A 202 -4.94 -13.41 4.26
C ILE A 202 -5.15 -14.93 4.53
N ASN A 203 -5.57 -15.70 3.51
CA ASN A 203 -5.15 -17.10 3.27
C ASN A 203 -5.76 -17.71 1.99
N ASN A 204 -5.74 -16.93 0.90
CA ASN A 204 -5.30 -17.53 -0.36
C ASN A 204 -3.77 -17.56 -0.36
N GLU A 205 -3.18 -18.63 -0.90
CA GLU A 205 -1.75 -18.86 -1.22
C GLU A 205 -0.86 -17.60 -1.11
N GLU A 206 -0.07 -17.46 -0.03
CA GLU A 206 0.94 -16.39 0.19
C GLU A 206 0.65 -15.01 -0.45
N ASN A 207 -0.55 -14.46 -0.21
CA ASN A 207 -0.91 -13.13 -0.68
C ASN A 207 -0.72 -12.07 0.41
N GLU A 208 0.43 -11.40 0.38
CA GLU A 208 0.81 -10.32 1.29
C GLU A 208 0.01 -9.01 1.07
N SER A 209 -1.26 -8.98 1.46
CA SER A 209 -2.12 -7.80 1.30
C SER A 209 -1.64 -6.57 2.09
N PHE A 210 -1.82 -5.38 1.51
CA PHE A 210 -1.66 -4.10 2.21
C PHE A 210 -2.88 -3.80 3.10
N ASP A 211 -2.68 -3.12 4.23
CA ASP A 211 -3.78 -2.73 5.13
C ASP A 211 -4.56 -1.54 4.56
N LEU A 212 -5.63 -1.81 3.82
CA LEU A 212 -6.43 -0.79 3.15
C LEU A 212 -7.17 0.16 4.12
N SER A 213 -7.10 -0.06 5.44
CA SER A 213 -7.56 0.96 6.39
C SER A 213 -6.66 2.21 6.40
N TYR A 214 -5.37 2.07 6.02
CA TYR A 214 -4.40 3.15 5.92
C TYR A 214 -4.04 3.48 4.46
N PRO A 215 -4.46 4.64 3.92
CA PRO A 215 -4.22 4.98 2.51
C PRO A 215 -2.79 5.45 2.21
N ASN A 216 -1.95 5.64 3.23
CA ASN A 216 -0.51 5.87 3.05
C ASN A 216 0.26 4.93 4.00
N GLN A 217 1.17 4.10 3.47
CA GLN A 217 1.95 3.11 4.23
C GLN A 217 3.43 3.16 3.81
N ILE A 218 4.33 2.86 4.73
CA ILE A 218 5.76 2.65 4.46
C ILE A 218 6.20 1.34 5.10
N PHE A 219 6.71 0.42 4.27
CA PHE A 219 7.39 -0.79 4.70
C PHE A 219 8.86 -0.46 4.94
N PHE A 220 9.32 -0.57 6.17
CA PHE A 220 10.67 -0.16 6.55
C PHE A 220 11.44 -1.27 7.26
N GLY A 221 12.76 -1.28 7.10
CA GLY A 221 13.62 -2.21 7.82
C GLY A 221 14.97 -2.43 7.14
N PRO A 222 15.75 -3.39 7.65
CA PRO A 222 17.07 -3.71 7.12
C PRO A 222 17.05 -4.18 5.65
N PRO A 223 18.19 -4.20 4.93
CA PRO A 223 18.21 -4.69 3.56
C PRO A 223 17.98 -6.21 3.50
N GLY A 224 17.39 -6.66 2.40
CA GLY A 224 17.08 -8.07 2.16
C GLY A 224 15.87 -8.65 2.89
N THR A 225 15.07 -7.82 3.59
CA THR A 225 13.85 -8.26 4.32
C THR A 225 12.58 -8.28 3.45
N GLY A 226 12.71 -8.52 2.14
CA GLY A 226 11.57 -8.76 1.25
C GLY A 226 10.73 -7.55 0.84
N LYS A 227 10.95 -6.35 1.39
CA LYS A 227 10.13 -5.13 1.17
C LYS A 227 9.68 -4.89 -0.29
N THR A 228 10.61 -4.86 -1.24
CA THR A 228 10.32 -4.64 -2.67
C THR A 228 9.79 -5.91 -3.36
N HIS A 229 10.10 -7.11 -2.84
CA HIS A 229 9.49 -8.37 -3.28
C HIS A 229 7.99 -8.42 -2.92
N LYS A 230 7.60 -7.95 -1.73
CA LYS A 230 6.19 -7.82 -1.30
C LYS A 230 5.37 -6.97 -2.25
N ILE A 231 5.88 -5.79 -2.63
CA ILE A 231 5.26 -4.92 -3.65
C ILE A 231 5.14 -5.65 -4.99
N ASN A 232 6.20 -6.32 -5.45
CA ASN A 232 6.16 -7.06 -6.71
C ASN A 232 5.22 -8.28 -6.66
N SER A 233 5.06 -8.93 -5.50
CA SER A 233 4.11 -10.03 -5.28
C SER A 233 2.67 -9.52 -5.43
N PHE A 234 2.32 -8.46 -4.70
CA PHE A 234 1.02 -7.80 -4.81
C PHE A 234 0.73 -7.30 -6.23
N LEU A 235 1.71 -6.66 -6.88
CA LEU A 235 1.61 -6.22 -8.26
C LEU A 235 1.38 -7.39 -9.23
N ASN A 236 1.74 -8.63 -8.90
CA ASN A 236 1.53 -9.79 -9.75
C ASN A 236 0.26 -10.57 -9.40
N SER A 237 -0.20 -10.57 -8.13
CA SER A 237 -1.48 -11.18 -7.76
C SER A 237 -2.67 -10.32 -8.18
N ALA A 238 -2.53 -8.99 -8.18
CA ALA A 238 -3.49 -8.05 -8.77
C ALA A 238 -3.72 -8.27 -10.29
N LYS A 239 -2.84 -9.02 -10.98
CA LYS A 239 -2.98 -9.40 -12.39
C LYS A 239 -3.76 -10.72 -12.61
N LYS A 240 -4.35 -11.33 -11.57
CA LYS A 240 -5.16 -12.56 -11.72
C LYS A 240 -6.32 -12.27 -12.71
N PRO A 241 -6.38 -12.94 -13.88
CA PRO A 241 -7.23 -12.49 -14.98
C PRO A 241 -8.71 -12.82 -14.74
N LYS A 242 -9.58 -11.83 -14.97
CA LYS A 242 -11.00 -12.09 -15.25
C LYS A 242 -11.07 -12.92 -16.54
N THR A 243 -11.62 -14.13 -16.44
CA THR A 243 -11.97 -15.11 -17.50
C THR A 243 -11.28 -14.99 -18.88
N LYS A 244 -10.52 -16.04 -19.27
CA LYS A 244 -9.97 -16.20 -20.63
C LYS A 244 -11.07 -16.33 -21.70
N GLU A 245 -11.58 -15.20 -22.20
CA GLU A 245 -11.94 -15.10 -23.61
C GLU A 245 -10.66 -15.10 -24.47
N PRO A 246 -10.71 -15.55 -25.74
CA PRO A 246 -9.55 -15.51 -26.61
C PRO A 246 -9.13 -14.05 -26.86
N ILE A 247 -7.92 -13.68 -26.39
CA ILE A 247 -7.35 -12.36 -26.63
C ILE A 247 -7.12 -12.20 -28.14
N ASN A 248 -8.05 -11.52 -28.78
CA ASN A 248 -8.08 -11.36 -30.23
C ASN A 248 -7.18 -10.17 -30.61
N THR A 249 -5.86 -10.41 -30.64
CA THR A 249 -4.84 -9.38 -30.90
C THR A 249 -5.11 -8.68 -32.23
N ILE A 250 -5.27 -7.36 -32.17
CA ILE A 250 -5.57 -6.52 -33.33
C ILE A 250 -4.24 -6.06 -33.93
N LYS A 251 -4.09 -6.20 -35.24
CA LYS A 251 -2.91 -5.79 -36.00
C LYS A 251 -3.15 -4.46 -36.72
N VAL A 252 -2.15 -3.59 -36.69
CA VAL A 252 -2.13 -2.31 -37.41
C VAL A 252 -0.80 -2.12 -38.16
N ASP A 253 -0.86 -1.58 -39.37
CA ASP A 253 0.32 -1.34 -40.21
C ASP A 253 1.08 -0.10 -39.70
N ARG A 254 2.36 -0.29 -39.33
CA ARG A 254 3.22 0.74 -38.74
C ARG A 254 3.67 1.79 -39.75
N HIS A 255 3.56 1.49 -41.05
CA HIS A 255 3.95 2.38 -42.14
C HIS A 255 2.79 3.25 -42.64
N LYS A 256 1.61 3.15 -42.03
CA LYS A 256 0.45 4.03 -42.27
C LYS A 256 0.56 5.37 -41.55
N THR A 257 -0.20 6.36 -42.01
CA THR A 257 -0.31 7.64 -41.29
C THR A 257 -1.27 7.46 -40.12
N PHE A 258 -0.83 7.82 -38.92
CA PHE A 258 -1.70 7.96 -37.75
C PHE A 258 -2.11 9.43 -37.63
N TRP A 259 -3.41 9.67 -37.52
CA TRP A 259 -4.02 11.00 -37.49
C TRP A 259 -4.69 11.26 -36.15
N HIS A 260 -4.35 12.36 -35.49
CA HIS A 260 -5.10 12.87 -34.36
C HIS A 260 -6.44 13.43 -34.86
N LEU A 261 -7.55 13.13 -34.18
CA LEU A 261 -8.86 13.76 -34.42
C LEU A 261 -9.49 14.17 -33.08
N ALA A 262 -9.76 15.46 -32.88
CA ALA A 262 -10.38 15.98 -31.67
C ALA A 262 -11.92 15.96 -31.74
N PRO A 263 -12.65 15.25 -30.84
CA PRO A 263 -14.11 15.13 -30.85
C PRO A 263 -14.83 16.35 -30.24
N GLY A 264 -14.38 17.56 -30.57
CA GLY A 264 -14.95 18.81 -30.08
C GLY A 264 -14.56 19.16 -28.64
N GLN A 265 -14.86 20.40 -28.23
CA GLN A 265 -14.48 20.92 -26.91
C GLN A 265 -15.34 20.26 -25.82
N GLY A 266 -14.73 19.43 -24.98
CA GLY A 266 -15.45 18.67 -23.95
C GLY A 266 -16.19 17.42 -24.47
N GLY A 267 -15.87 16.94 -25.69
CA GLY A 267 -16.25 15.59 -26.12
C GLY A 267 -17.75 15.33 -26.34
N TYR A 268 -18.62 16.35 -26.33
CA TYR A 268 -20.07 16.19 -26.51
C TYR A 268 -20.44 15.40 -27.77
N LEU A 269 -19.69 15.60 -28.85
CA LEU A 269 -19.81 14.92 -30.14
C LEU A 269 -19.31 13.46 -30.15
N TRP A 270 -18.59 12.99 -29.11
CA TRP A 270 -18.14 11.60 -29.02
C TRP A 270 -19.30 10.60 -29.02
N ASN A 271 -20.43 10.98 -28.42
CA ASN A 271 -21.63 10.15 -28.40
C ASN A 271 -22.22 9.93 -29.80
N ASP A 272 -22.05 10.89 -30.70
CA ASP A 272 -22.48 10.78 -32.09
C ASP A 272 -21.41 10.08 -32.96
N LEU A 273 -20.11 10.31 -32.69
CA LEU A 273 -18.99 9.65 -33.40
C LEU A 273 -19.05 8.14 -33.25
N LYS A 274 -19.14 7.64 -32.01
CA LYS A 274 -19.11 6.20 -31.69
C LYS A 274 -20.29 5.41 -32.28
N ASN A 275 -21.37 6.09 -32.63
CA ASN A 275 -22.57 5.52 -33.25
C ASN A 275 -22.49 5.49 -34.79
N GLY A 276 -21.53 6.18 -35.41
CA GLY A 276 -21.37 6.30 -36.85
C GLY A 276 -20.22 5.47 -37.43
N ASN A 277 -20.24 5.28 -38.76
CA ASN A 277 -19.11 4.76 -39.55
C ASN A 277 -18.37 5.87 -40.31
N ARG A 278 -18.54 7.15 -39.91
CA ARG A 278 -17.98 8.32 -40.59
C ARG A 278 -17.41 9.30 -39.57
N LEU A 279 -16.15 9.67 -39.75
CA LEU A 279 -15.40 10.62 -38.89
C LEU A 279 -15.00 11.83 -39.73
N GLY A 280 -15.04 13.05 -39.19
CA GLY A 280 -14.79 14.23 -40.02
C GLY A 280 -14.42 15.52 -39.29
N TYR A 281 -14.27 16.60 -40.06
CA TYR A 281 -13.75 17.87 -39.52
C TYR A 281 -14.74 18.69 -38.69
N GLU A 282 -16.01 18.86 -39.11
CA GLU A 282 -16.98 19.68 -38.33
C GLU A 282 -17.37 19.06 -36.96
N TRP A 283 -16.78 17.92 -36.63
CA TRP A 283 -16.83 17.29 -35.30
C TRP A 283 -15.88 17.94 -34.28
N CYS A 284 -15.30 19.09 -34.63
CA CYS A 284 -14.27 19.80 -33.89
C CYS A 284 -14.80 21.09 -33.22
N SER A 285 -14.00 21.71 -32.36
CA SER A 285 -14.38 22.88 -31.54
C SER A 285 -14.62 24.19 -32.29
N VAL A 286 -14.43 24.24 -33.61
CA VAL A 286 -14.57 25.46 -34.44
C VAL A 286 -15.28 25.14 -35.75
N SER A 287 -16.42 25.77 -36.00
CA SER A 287 -17.12 25.73 -37.28
C SER A 287 -16.44 26.63 -38.31
N LEU A 288 -15.67 26.06 -39.23
CA LEU A 288 -15.11 26.78 -40.39
C LEU A 288 -16.05 26.84 -41.61
N GLY A 289 -17.11 26.03 -41.61
CA GLY A 289 -17.96 25.80 -42.78
C GLY A 289 -17.21 25.07 -43.91
N ASN A 290 -17.69 25.25 -45.15
CA ASN A 290 -17.17 24.58 -46.33
C ASN A 290 -15.67 24.89 -46.57
N LEU A 291 -14.79 23.90 -46.36
CA LEU A 291 -13.35 24.09 -46.52
C LEU A 291 -12.93 24.48 -47.95
N ASN A 292 -13.81 24.34 -48.95
CA ASN A 292 -13.52 24.84 -50.30
C ASN A 292 -13.36 26.36 -50.38
N ASP A 293 -14.10 27.10 -49.55
CA ASP A 293 -14.25 28.56 -49.62
C ASP A 293 -13.24 29.34 -48.76
N LEU A 294 -12.32 28.63 -48.07
CA LEU A 294 -11.31 29.22 -47.19
C LEU A 294 -10.14 29.87 -47.94
N ASP A 295 -9.89 31.16 -47.67
CA ASP A 295 -8.75 31.92 -48.22
C ASP A 295 -7.41 31.54 -47.56
N LYS A 296 -6.33 31.57 -48.34
CA LYS A 296 -4.94 31.29 -47.91
C LYS A 296 -4.41 32.24 -46.84
N LYS A 297 -5.12 33.34 -46.55
CA LYS A 297 -4.79 34.28 -45.47
C LYS A 297 -5.17 33.77 -44.06
N GLN A 298 -5.94 32.68 -43.96
CA GLN A 298 -6.26 32.03 -42.68
C GLN A 298 -5.35 30.82 -42.48
N THR A 299 -4.21 31.02 -41.80
CA THR A 299 -3.07 30.09 -41.79
C THR A 299 -3.36 28.72 -41.17
N GLU A 300 -4.08 28.65 -40.03
CA GLU A 300 -4.43 27.36 -39.40
C GLU A 300 -5.50 26.61 -40.21
N ASN A 301 -6.51 27.34 -40.69
CA ASN A 301 -7.63 26.83 -41.47
C ASN A 301 -7.17 26.19 -42.81
N PHE A 302 -6.09 26.72 -43.42
CA PHE A 302 -5.50 26.14 -44.63
C PHE A 302 -4.66 24.88 -44.35
N LYS A 303 -3.94 24.80 -43.21
CA LYS A 303 -3.26 23.56 -42.78
C LYS A 303 -4.29 22.43 -42.61
N MET A 304 -5.40 22.71 -41.93
CA MET A 304 -6.51 21.78 -41.72
C MET A 304 -7.03 21.12 -43.01
N ARG A 305 -7.37 21.92 -44.03
CA ARG A 305 -7.81 21.44 -45.35
C ARG A 305 -6.76 20.53 -46.00
N THR A 306 -5.49 20.92 -45.91
CA THR A 306 -4.35 20.18 -46.49
C THR A 306 -4.19 18.81 -45.81
N TYR A 307 -4.28 18.75 -44.48
CA TYR A 307 -4.20 17.51 -43.72
C TYR A 307 -5.37 16.55 -44.03
N PHE A 308 -6.61 17.02 -44.10
CA PHE A 308 -7.74 16.15 -44.49
C PHE A 308 -7.61 15.62 -45.94
N SER A 309 -7.08 16.41 -46.88
CA SER A 309 -6.80 15.93 -48.25
C SER A 309 -5.63 14.94 -48.36
N ASP A 310 -4.80 14.83 -47.33
CA ASP A 310 -3.66 13.91 -47.30
C ASP A 310 -4.05 12.48 -46.83
N VAL A 311 -5.25 12.30 -46.26
CA VAL A 311 -5.72 11.04 -45.66
C VAL A 311 -5.98 9.97 -46.74
N LYS A 312 -5.38 8.80 -46.57
CA LYS A 312 -5.39 7.68 -47.53
C LYS A 312 -6.10 6.45 -46.99
N GLN A 313 -6.44 5.54 -47.89
CA GLN A 313 -6.99 4.23 -47.53
C GLN A 313 -6.01 3.43 -46.65
N GLY A 314 -6.53 2.97 -45.51
CA GLY A 314 -5.78 2.28 -44.47
C GLY A 314 -4.95 3.19 -43.55
N ASP A 315 -5.05 4.52 -43.66
CA ASP A 315 -4.57 5.39 -42.59
C ASP A 315 -5.45 5.23 -41.33
N TYR A 316 -4.89 5.47 -40.15
CA TYR A 316 -5.58 5.32 -38.87
C TYR A 316 -5.95 6.67 -38.27
N LEU A 317 -7.22 6.84 -37.90
CA LEU A 317 -7.71 8.00 -37.14
C LEU A 317 -7.80 7.62 -35.66
N CYS A 318 -7.06 8.33 -34.82
CA CYS A 318 -7.04 8.22 -33.37
C CYS A 318 -7.86 9.36 -32.76
N ILE A 319 -9.00 9.04 -32.16
CA ILE A 319 -9.92 10.03 -31.59
C ILE A 319 -9.39 10.39 -30.20
N ILE A 320 -8.92 11.62 -29.99
CA ILE A 320 -8.28 12.05 -28.75
C ILE A 320 -8.71 13.47 -28.37
N SER A 321 -9.21 13.69 -27.15
CA SER A 321 -9.53 15.03 -26.61
C SER A 321 -8.70 15.34 -25.36
N GLY A 322 -7.85 16.37 -25.42
CA GLY A 322 -6.87 16.64 -24.38
C GLY A 322 -5.90 15.46 -24.19
N LYS A 323 -5.95 14.82 -23.01
CA LYS A 323 -5.26 13.55 -22.72
C LYS A 323 -6.02 12.30 -23.20
N LYS A 324 -7.35 12.36 -23.31
CA LYS A 324 -8.25 11.19 -23.39
C LYS A 324 -8.29 10.60 -24.80
N PHE A 325 -7.83 9.36 -24.98
CA PHE A 325 -7.87 8.58 -26.23
C PHE A 325 -9.09 7.66 -26.20
N TYR A 326 -10.06 7.92 -27.08
CA TYR A 326 -11.40 7.32 -27.07
C TYR A 326 -11.54 6.10 -27.99
N GLY A 327 -10.70 6.01 -29.02
CA GLY A 327 -10.72 4.90 -29.97
C GLY A 327 -9.85 5.16 -31.20
N ILE A 328 -9.71 4.12 -32.01
CA ILE A 328 -8.96 4.10 -33.27
C ILE A 328 -9.82 3.50 -34.37
N ALA A 329 -9.78 4.09 -35.56
CA ALA A 329 -10.50 3.64 -36.75
C ALA A 329 -9.62 3.68 -38.00
N GLU A 330 -9.88 2.80 -38.96
CA GLU A 330 -9.19 2.66 -40.24
C GLU A 330 -9.98 3.37 -41.34
N ALA A 331 -9.35 4.25 -42.11
CA ALA A 331 -9.96 4.92 -43.26
C ALA A 331 -10.21 3.93 -44.41
N LEU A 332 -11.48 3.69 -44.78
CA LEU A 332 -11.84 2.72 -45.81
C LEU A 332 -11.43 3.13 -47.22
N HIS A 333 -11.30 4.43 -47.46
CA HIS A 333 -10.91 5.05 -48.73
C HIS A 333 -9.97 6.23 -48.46
N GLY A 334 -9.35 6.80 -49.51
CA GLY A 334 -8.78 8.14 -49.41
C GLY A 334 -9.88 9.21 -49.33
N TYR A 335 -9.57 10.38 -48.76
CA TYR A 335 -10.55 11.45 -48.65
C TYR A 335 -10.99 12.00 -50.01
N ASP A 336 -12.29 12.24 -50.17
CA ASP A 336 -12.91 12.65 -51.43
C ASP A 336 -13.97 13.74 -51.19
N PHE A 337 -13.62 14.97 -51.55
CA PHE A 337 -14.50 16.14 -51.43
C PHE A 337 -15.85 15.99 -52.14
N SER A 338 -15.96 15.12 -53.17
CA SER A 338 -17.22 14.89 -53.89
C SER A 338 -18.20 13.97 -53.15
N LYS A 339 -17.78 13.35 -52.03
CA LYS A 339 -18.57 12.40 -51.23
C LYS A 339 -18.90 12.91 -49.81
N ALA A 340 -18.52 14.14 -49.49
CA ALA A 340 -18.98 14.82 -48.28
C ALA A 340 -20.52 14.96 -48.29
N ILE A 341 -21.14 14.96 -47.10
CA ILE A 341 -22.60 15.07 -46.97
C ILE A 341 -22.98 16.55 -47.09
N VAL A 342 -23.79 16.88 -48.11
CA VAL A 342 -24.25 18.25 -48.35
C VAL A 342 -25.53 18.54 -47.53
N SER A 343 -25.46 19.50 -46.62
CA SER A 343 -26.58 19.99 -45.83
C SER A 343 -26.47 21.51 -45.57
N GLY A 344 -27.01 22.04 -44.47
CA GLY A 344 -26.82 23.45 -44.09
C GLY A 344 -25.43 23.77 -43.51
N PHE A 345 -24.73 22.73 -43.05
CA PHE A 345 -23.34 22.71 -42.59
C PHE A 345 -22.73 21.40 -43.11
N ASP A 346 -21.54 21.45 -43.71
CA ASP A 346 -21.01 20.37 -44.57
C ASP A 346 -19.87 19.63 -43.88
N PHE A 347 -20.27 18.65 -43.05
CA PHE A 347 -19.38 17.77 -42.32
C PHE A 347 -18.44 17.02 -43.28
N GLN A 348 -17.18 17.47 -43.35
CA GLN A 348 -16.13 16.84 -44.14
C GLN A 348 -15.71 15.50 -43.52
N THR A 349 -16.48 14.46 -43.79
CA THR A 349 -16.30 13.11 -43.24
C THR A 349 -15.64 12.14 -44.20
N ILE A 350 -14.74 11.31 -43.68
CA ILE A 350 -14.25 10.09 -44.32
C ILE A 350 -14.99 8.87 -43.74
N GLU A 351 -15.24 7.86 -44.57
CA GLU A 351 -15.86 6.60 -44.11
C GLU A 351 -14.80 5.66 -43.53
N VAL A 352 -15.09 5.09 -42.37
CA VAL A 352 -14.14 4.34 -41.55
C VAL A 352 -14.71 3.01 -41.08
N LYS A 353 -13.78 2.11 -40.74
CA LYS A 353 -14.04 0.89 -39.97
C LYS A 353 -13.39 1.05 -38.60
N TRP A 354 -14.18 0.94 -37.54
CA TRP A 354 -13.65 0.95 -36.18
C TRP A 354 -12.66 -0.20 -35.97
N VAL A 355 -11.48 0.13 -35.46
CA VAL A 355 -10.42 -0.82 -35.09
C VAL A 355 -10.60 -1.18 -33.61
N LYS A 356 -10.75 -0.17 -32.73
CA LYS A 356 -11.22 -0.36 -31.36
C LYS A 356 -11.87 0.92 -30.83
N ILE A 357 -12.91 0.77 -30.02
CA ILE A 357 -13.52 1.82 -29.20
C ILE A 357 -13.24 1.44 -27.73
N PHE A 358 -12.94 2.40 -26.86
CA PHE A 358 -12.74 2.16 -25.43
C PHE A 358 -13.95 2.62 -24.62
N ASP A 359 -14.45 1.77 -23.71
CA ASP A 359 -15.57 2.09 -22.81
C ASP A 359 -15.20 3.18 -21.79
N THR A 360 -13.92 3.23 -21.40
CA THR A 360 -13.29 4.31 -20.64
C THR A 360 -12.07 4.79 -21.45
N PRO A 361 -11.88 6.11 -21.69
CA PRO A 361 -10.79 6.58 -22.52
C PRO A 361 -9.40 6.35 -21.88
N GLU A 362 -8.42 5.94 -22.68
CA GLU A 362 -7.03 5.83 -22.23
C GLU A 362 -6.39 7.20 -22.04
N LEU A 363 -5.56 7.37 -21.01
CA LEU A 363 -4.92 8.66 -20.71
C LEU A 363 -3.50 8.76 -21.30
N LEU A 364 -3.35 9.64 -22.29
CA LEU A 364 -2.05 10.02 -22.84
C LEU A 364 -1.35 11.08 -21.97
N SER A 365 -0.01 11.09 -22.01
CA SER A 365 0.83 11.99 -21.21
C SER A 365 0.72 13.49 -21.55
N ALA A 366 0.26 13.86 -22.76
CA ALA A 366 0.20 15.25 -23.23
C ALA A 366 -1.24 15.80 -23.24
N SER A 367 -1.42 17.06 -22.84
CA SER A 367 -2.74 17.70 -22.67
C SER A 367 -3.16 18.62 -23.84
N TYR A 368 -2.22 19.20 -24.59
CA TYR A 368 -2.49 20.08 -25.73
C TYR A 368 -2.18 19.40 -27.07
N THR A 369 -3.05 19.56 -28.06
CA THR A 369 -2.82 19.15 -29.46
C THR A 369 -3.66 19.96 -30.44
N PRO A 370 -3.24 20.08 -31.72
CA PRO A 370 -4.07 20.65 -32.77
C PRO A 370 -5.31 19.77 -33.03
N THR A 371 -6.39 20.42 -33.45
CA THR A 371 -7.69 19.84 -33.79
C THR A 371 -7.64 18.58 -34.68
N PHE A 372 -6.74 18.56 -35.65
CA PHE A 372 -6.39 17.39 -36.47
C PHE A 372 -4.94 17.53 -36.91
N GLY A 373 -4.21 16.42 -37.05
CA GLY A 373 -2.79 16.45 -37.45
C GLY A 373 -2.14 15.07 -37.47
N LYS A 374 -0.93 14.97 -38.01
CA LYS A 374 -0.18 13.70 -38.08
C LYS A 374 0.51 13.41 -36.74
N LEU A 375 0.35 12.19 -36.23
CA LEU A 375 0.94 11.71 -35.00
C LEU A 375 2.30 11.06 -35.28
N ASN A 376 3.34 11.88 -35.43
CA ASN A 376 4.68 11.43 -35.83
C ASN A 376 5.71 11.66 -34.71
N GLY A 377 5.89 10.69 -33.80
CA GLY A 377 6.92 10.77 -32.76
C GLY A 377 6.58 11.69 -31.56
N GLY A 378 7.57 11.94 -30.71
CA GLY A 378 7.41 12.70 -29.47
C GLY A 378 6.70 11.93 -28.35
N LYS A 379 6.51 12.60 -27.19
CA LYS A 379 5.93 11.99 -25.97
C LYS A 379 4.52 11.42 -26.20
N ARG A 380 3.68 12.14 -26.95
CA ARG A 380 2.29 11.74 -27.22
C ARG A 380 2.21 10.49 -28.09
N TRP A 381 3.06 10.36 -29.11
CA TRP A 381 3.16 9.13 -29.91
C TRP A 381 3.59 7.95 -29.03
N ASN A 382 4.66 8.10 -28.24
CA ASN A 382 5.12 7.02 -27.36
C ASN A 382 4.03 6.58 -26.37
N SER A 383 3.30 7.54 -25.79
CA SER A 383 2.16 7.28 -24.91
C SER A 383 0.97 6.63 -25.62
N LEU A 384 0.74 6.95 -26.90
CA LEU A 384 -0.28 6.32 -27.74
C LEU A 384 0.11 4.88 -28.08
N ILE A 385 1.38 4.61 -28.40
CA ILE A 385 1.87 3.25 -28.65
C ILE A 385 1.73 2.38 -27.41
N GLN A 386 2.06 2.93 -26.23
CA GLN A 386 1.82 2.25 -24.96
C GLN A 386 0.32 1.95 -24.77
N ALA A 387 -0.57 2.93 -24.95
CA ALA A 387 -2.02 2.72 -24.79
C ALA A 387 -2.60 1.70 -25.79
N LEU A 388 -2.09 1.66 -27.03
CA LEU A 388 -2.44 0.65 -28.03
C LEU A 388 -1.97 -0.76 -27.62
N GLN A 389 -0.72 -0.89 -27.18
CA GLN A 389 -0.13 -2.16 -26.72
C GLN A 389 -0.84 -2.68 -25.46
N GLU A 390 -1.13 -1.81 -24.49
CA GLU A 390 -1.93 -2.12 -23.28
C GLU A 390 -3.35 -2.58 -23.64
N ASN A 391 -3.84 -2.21 -24.82
CA ASN A 391 -5.14 -2.60 -25.36
C ASN A 391 -5.12 -3.78 -26.35
N ASN A 392 -3.99 -4.48 -26.46
CA ASN A 392 -3.75 -5.61 -27.39
C ASN A 392 -3.89 -5.23 -28.88
N ILE A 393 -3.51 -3.99 -29.22
CA ILE A 393 -3.31 -3.52 -30.60
C ILE A 393 -1.80 -3.42 -30.85
N VAL A 394 -1.28 -4.18 -31.81
CA VAL A 394 0.18 -4.32 -32.07
C VAL A 394 0.52 -4.01 -33.52
N PHE A 395 1.78 -3.64 -33.78
CA PHE A 395 2.23 -3.38 -35.13
C PHE A 395 2.48 -4.67 -35.93
N ASP A 396 2.20 -4.62 -37.22
CA ASP A 396 2.33 -5.80 -38.09
C ASP A 396 3.75 -6.38 -38.17
N ASP A 397 4.76 -5.50 -38.12
CA ASP A 397 6.19 -5.81 -38.27
C ASP A 397 6.90 -6.26 -36.98
N ASP A 398 6.23 -6.20 -35.82
CA ASP A 398 6.77 -6.57 -34.49
C ASP A 398 6.93 -8.11 -34.37
N THR A 399 7.85 -8.65 -35.19
CA THR A 399 8.17 -10.08 -35.35
C THR A 399 9.18 -10.59 -34.32
N THR A 400 9.65 -9.73 -33.43
CA THR A 400 10.48 -10.09 -32.27
C THR A 400 9.67 -10.87 -31.23
N THR A 401 9.75 -12.19 -31.33
CA THR A 401 9.41 -13.17 -30.29
C THR A 401 8.05 -13.01 -29.60
N ILE A 402 7.05 -13.73 -30.13
CA ILE A 402 5.77 -14.03 -29.50
C ILE A 402 5.93 -14.63 -28.07
N GLU A 403 7.09 -15.24 -27.78
CA GLU A 403 7.46 -15.75 -26.45
C GLU A 403 7.96 -14.67 -25.46
N SER A 404 8.20 -13.44 -25.92
CA SER A 404 8.70 -12.32 -25.09
C SER A 404 7.65 -11.23 -24.83
N ALA A 405 6.56 -11.20 -25.60
CA ALA A 405 5.36 -10.45 -25.27
C ALA A 405 4.66 -11.11 -24.07
N LYS A 406 4.99 -10.66 -22.85
CA LYS A 406 4.16 -10.93 -21.66
C LYS A 406 2.71 -10.56 -22.01
N PRO A 407 1.71 -11.39 -21.69
CA PRO A 407 0.32 -11.03 -21.95
C PRO A 407 0.00 -9.75 -21.18
N VAL A 408 -0.27 -8.67 -21.91
CA VAL A 408 -0.63 -7.39 -21.28
C VAL A 408 -2.08 -7.49 -20.85
N THR A 409 -2.24 -8.01 -19.64
CA THR A 409 -3.49 -8.03 -18.89
C THR A 409 -4.01 -6.60 -18.72
N GLN A 410 -5.34 -6.49 -18.58
CA GLN A 410 -6.07 -5.24 -18.33
C GLN A 410 -5.35 -4.34 -17.32
N SER A 411 -5.42 -3.02 -17.58
CA SER A 411 -4.84 -1.92 -16.82
C SER A 411 -4.44 -2.28 -15.39
N ASN A 412 -3.14 -2.33 -15.10
CA ASN A 412 -2.70 -2.40 -13.71
C ASN A 412 -3.22 -1.16 -12.97
N ASN A 413 -4.00 -1.34 -11.89
CA ASN A 413 -4.48 -0.26 -11.02
C ASN A 413 -3.34 0.32 -10.17
N SER A 414 -2.16 0.57 -10.77
CA SER A 414 -0.94 0.91 -10.06
C SER A 414 0.08 1.66 -10.92
N ILE A 415 0.84 2.56 -10.28
CA ILE A 415 2.12 3.09 -10.78
C ILE A 415 3.23 2.65 -9.83
N PHE A 416 4.41 2.31 -10.36
CA PHE A 416 5.62 2.07 -9.59
C PHE A 416 6.68 3.11 -9.96
N THR A 417 7.38 3.63 -8.95
CA THR A 417 8.52 4.54 -9.11
C THR A 417 9.54 4.32 -7.99
N THR A 418 10.73 4.88 -8.13
CA THR A 418 11.83 4.80 -7.16
C THR A 418 12.35 6.21 -6.92
N PHE A 419 12.48 6.63 -5.66
CA PHE A 419 13.02 7.94 -5.34
C PHE A 419 14.55 7.92 -5.33
N HIS A 420 15.15 8.99 -5.83
CA HIS A 420 16.60 9.20 -5.86
C HIS A 420 16.93 10.68 -5.61
N GLN A 421 18.18 10.99 -5.31
CA GLN A 421 18.60 12.35 -4.89
C GLN A 421 18.24 13.46 -5.88
N SER A 422 18.19 13.15 -7.18
CA SER A 422 17.79 14.09 -8.25
C SER A 422 16.28 14.13 -8.54
N PHE A 423 15.43 13.46 -7.74
CA PHE A 423 13.99 13.39 -7.97
C PHE A 423 13.32 14.61 -7.33
N SER A 424 12.47 15.33 -8.06
CA SER A 424 11.96 16.63 -7.63
C SER A 424 10.44 16.77 -7.78
N TYR A 425 9.91 17.91 -7.32
CA TYR A 425 8.50 18.28 -7.44
C TYR A 425 8.02 18.27 -8.91
N GLU A 426 8.89 18.66 -9.84
CA GLU A 426 8.60 18.81 -11.28
C GLU A 426 8.42 17.47 -12.03
N ASP A 427 8.90 16.37 -11.44
CA ASP A 427 8.67 14.99 -11.91
C ASP A 427 7.55 14.28 -11.14
N PHE A 428 7.32 14.67 -9.88
CA PHE A 428 6.29 14.04 -9.05
C PHE A 428 4.92 14.69 -9.20
N ILE A 429 4.81 16.02 -9.15
CA ILE A 429 3.55 16.75 -9.08
C ILE A 429 3.24 17.44 -10.42
N GLU A 430 3.90 18.55 -10.73
CA GLU A 430 3.79 19.24 -12.03
C GLU A 430 5.04 20.09 -12.27
N GLY A 431 5.47 20.22 -13.52
CA GLY A 431 6.68 20.96 -13.86
C GLY A 431 6.65 21.56 -15.26
N ILE A 432 7.37 22.67 -15.45
CA ILE A 432 7.57 23.26 -16.77
C ILE A 432 8.64 22.45 -17.51
N LYS A 433 8.28 21.88 -18.66
CA LYS A 433 9.19 21.09 -19.51
C LYS A 433 9.22 21.66 -20.93
N PRO A 434 10.40 21.71 -21.57
CA PRO A 434 10.52 22.19 -22.94
C PRO A 434 9.93 21.17 -23.91
N ASP A 435 9.26 21.69 -24.93
CA ASP A 435 8.61 20.93 -26.01
C ASP A 435 8.91 21.63 -27.34
N LEU A 436 8.86 20.90 -28.46
CA LEU A 436 9.05 21.46 -29.80
C LEU A 436 7.70 21.55 -30.52
N ASP A 437 7.44 22.71 -31.13
CA ASP A 437 6.22 22.94 -31.90
C ASP A 437 6.35 22.50 -33.37
N ASP A 438 5.25 22.57 -34.13
CA ASP A 438 5.19 22.18 -35.56
C ASP A 438 6.17 22.95 -36.50
N ASN A 439 6.93 23.92 -35.98
CA ASN A 439 7.90 24.74 -36.70
C ASN A 439 9.32 24.64 -36.08
N ASP A 440 9.58 23.64 -35.24
CA ASP A 440 10.80 23.43 -34.44
C ASP A 440 11.10 24.55 -33.42
N GLU A 441 10.12 25.36 -33.03
CA GLU A 441 10.30 26.38 -31.97
C GLU A 441 10.10 25.79 -30.56
N ILE A 442 10.99 26.15 -29.62
CA ILE A 442 10.92 25.70 -28.22
C ILE A 442 9.77 26.41 -27.50
N LYS A 443 8.78 25.64 -27.05
CA LYS A 443 7.71 26.06 -26.14
C LYS A 443 7.93 25.45 -24.76
N TYR A 444 7.32 26.07 -23.75
CA TYR A 444 7.42 25.63 -22.36
C TYR A 444 6.03 25.21 -21.88
N ASN A 445 5.81 23.89 -21.87
CA ASN A 445 4.55 23.28 -21.50
C ASN A 445 4.58 22.84 -20.03
N ILE A 446 3.44 22.91 -19.35
CA ILE A 446 3.31 22.37 -17.99
C ILE A 446 2.88 20.91 -18.11
N GLU A 447 3.74 20.01 -17.68
CA GLU A 447 3.50 18.57 -17.67
C GLU A 447 3.13 18.10 -16.26
N ASP A 448 2.21 17.15 -16.19
CA ASP A 448 1.79 16.51 -14.95
C ASP A 448 2.77 15.40 -14.57
N GLY A 449 3.21 15.41 -13.32
CA GLY A 449 4.07 14.38 -12.74
C GLY A 449 3.29 13.13 -12.31
N LEU A 450 4.04 12.11 -11.88
CA LEU A 450 3.52 10.77 -11.59
C LEU A 450 2.36 10.76 -10.56
N PHE A 451 2.37 11.66 -9.58
CA PHE A 451 1.35 11.78 -8.55
C PHE A 451 0.02 12.33 -9.10
N LYS A 452 0.06 13.35 -9.97
CA LYS A 452 -1.14 13.87 -10.64
C LYS A 452 -1.72 12.82 -11.59
N ILE A 453 -0.87 12.10 -12.33
CA ILE A 453 -1.29 10.99 -13.20
C ILE A 453 -1.93 9.85 -12.38
N ALA A 454 -1.39 9.53 -11.19
CA ALA A 454 -2.01 8.57 -10.28
C ALA A 454 -3.37 9.03 -9.74
N CYS A 455 -3.54 10.34 -9.50
CA CYS A 455 -4.83 10.91 -9.09
C CYS A 455 -5.87 10.90 -10.22
N ASP A 456 -5.48 11.20 -11.47
CA ASP A 456 -6.36 11.06 -12.64
C ASP A 456 -6.85 9.61 -12.79
N LYS A 457 -5.93 8.63 -12.79
CA LYS A 457 -6.28 7.21 -12.90
C LYS A 457 -7.12 6.71 -11.71
N ALA A 458 -6.88 7.20 -10.50
CA ALA A 458 -7.72 6.89 -9.34
C ALA A 458 -9.15 7.44 -9.49
N ALA A 459 -9.33 8.64 -10.07
CA ALA A 459 -10.65 9.17 -10.40
C ALA A 459 -11.37 8.36 -11.49
N ASN A 460 -10.62 7.81 -12.46
CA ASN A 460 -11.19 6.92 -13.48
C ASN A 460 -11.77 5.62 -12.90
N LEU A 461 -11.13 5.02 -11.88
CA LEU A 461 -11.67 3.83 -11.18
C LEU A 461 -12.96 4.11 -10.38
N ALA A 462 -13.29 5.39 -10.14
CA ALA A 462 -14.58 5.82 -9.60
C ALA A 462 -15.58 6.25 -10.70
N GLY A 463 -15.25 6.05 -11.98
CA GLY A 463 -16.10 6.40 -13.11
C GLY A 463 -16.21 7.91 -13.37
N PHE A 464 -15.19 8.70 -13.03
CA PHE A 464 -15.03 10.07 -13.53
C PHE A 464 -14.13 10.07 -14.78
N GLU A 465 -14.23 11.09 -15.62
CA GLU A 465 -13.40 11.17 -16.83
C GLU A 465 -11.93 11.49 -16.52
N ASP A 466 -11.67 12.23 -15.45
CA ASP A 466 -10.35 12.59 -14.91
C ASP A 466 -10.52 13.20 -13.49
N LEU A 467 -9.43 13.64 -12.86
CA LEU A 467 -9.51 14.30 -11.55
C LEU A 467 -10.27 15.64 -11.59
N SER A 468 -10.20 16.38 -12.70
CA SER A 468 -10.87 17.69 -12.84
C SER A 468 -12.39 17.56 -12.97
N ASP A 469 -12.89 16.48 -13.57
CA ASP A 469 -14.29 16.08 -13.58
C ASP A 469 -14.78 15.74 -12.15
N ALA A 470 -14.01 14.91 -11.43
CA ALA A 470 -14.29 14.59 -10.03
C ALA A 470 -14.29 15.85 -9.11
N LEU A 471 -13.38 16.80 -9.36
CA LEU A 471 -13.28 18.05 -8.60
C LEU A 471 -14.44 19.04 -8.91
N LYS A 472 -15.02 18.99 -10.10
CA LYS A 472 -16.19 19.82 -10.49
C LYS A 472 -17.53 19.22 -10.06
N SER A 473 -17.56 17.90 -9.82
CA SER A 473 -18.80 17.17 -9.51
C SER A 473 -19.37 17.49 -8.12
N PRO A 474 -20.71 17.41 -7.93
CA PRO A 474 -21.35 17.54 -6.63
C PRO A 474 -20.79 16.55 -5.59
N LYS A 475 -20.60 17.00 -4.35
CA LYS A 475 -19.88 16.24 -3.31
C LYS A 475 -20.57 14.92 -2.95
N GLU A 476 -21.88 14.84 -3.12
CA GLU A 476 -22.71 13.65 -2.92
C GLU A 476 -22.39 12.58 -3.96
N ILE A 477 -22.28 12.98 -5.23
CA ILE A 477 -21.91 12.11 -6.36
C ILE A 477 -20.46 11.66 -6.21
N VAL A 478 -19.55 12.58 -5.85
CA VAL A 478 -18.15 12.31 -5.52
C VAL A 478 -18.05 11.24 -4.43
N LYS A 479 -18.72 11.43 -3.28
CA LYS A 479 -18.68 10.45 -2.19
C LYS A 479 -19.20 9.09 -2.65
N ALA A 480 -20.39 9.04 -3.25
CA ALA A 480 -21.03 7.79 -3.65
C ALA A 480 -20.22 6.99 -4.69
N LYS A 481 -19.63 7.66 -5.69
CA LYS A 481 -18.76 7.03 -6.70
C LYS A 481 -17.48 6.46 -6.07
N PHE A 482 -16.82 7.23 -5.20
CA PHE A 482 -15.58 6.76 -4.56
C PHE A 482 -15.82 5.68 -3.50
N GLU A 483 -16.97 5.67 -2.82
CA GLU A 483 -17.34 4.69 -1.79
C GLU A 483 -17.50 3.25 -2.33
N VAL A 484 -17.66 3.09 -3.65
CA VAL A 484 -17.69 1.80 -4.37
C VAL A 484 -16.55 1.61 -5.38
N SER A 485 -15.56 2.50 -5.40
CA SER A 485 -14.48 2.49 -6.41
C SER A 485 -13.37 1.48 -6.11
N GLU A 486 -12.76 0.91 -7.16
CA GLU A 486 -11.55 0.10 -7.00
C GLU A 486 -10.36 0.99 -6.53
N PRO A 487 -9.44 0.46 -5.69
CA PRO A 487 -8.26 1.18 -5.24
C PRO A 487 -7.20 1.30 -6.35
N PHE A 488 -6.58 2.47 -6.46
CA PHE A 488 -5.38 2.70 -7.29
C PHE A 488 -4.15 2.83 -6.40
N TYR A 489 -3.02 2.24 -6.78
CA TYR A 489 -1.81 2.20 -5.96
C TYR A 489 -0.65 3.04 -6.56
N LEU A 490 0.07 3.76 -5.71
CA LEU A 490 1.32 4.44 -6.07
C LEU A 490 2.44 3.85 -5.20
N PHE A 491 3.25 2.99 -5.81
CA PHE A 491 4.40 2.36 -5.18
C PHE A 491 5.64 3.25 -5.32
N ILE A 492 6.30 3.54 -4.20
CA ILE A 492 7.49 4.41 -4.13
C ILE A 492 8.61 3.64 -3.44
N ASP A 493 9.45 2.98 -4.22
CA ASP A 493 10.62 2.27 -3.71
C ASP A 493 11.71 3.28 -3.26
N GLU A 494 12.42 2.96 -2.18
CA GLU A 494 13.49 3.80 -1.61
C GLU A 494 13.07 5.25 -1.29
N ILE A 495 11.87 5.44 -0.73
CA ILE A 495 11.22 6.75 -0.52
C ILE A 495 12.10 7.77 0.22
N ASN A 496 13.05 7.31 1.03
CA ASN A 496 13.96 8.11 1.85
C ASN A 496 15.29 8.51 1.16
N ARG A 497 15.46 8.22 -0.14
CA ARG A 497 16.64 8.62 -0.94
C ARG A 497 16.47 9.92 -1.74
N GLY A 498 15.28 10.52 -1.71
CA GLY A 498 15.01 11.87 -2.21
C GLY A 498 14.45 12.78 -1.10
N ASN A 499 14.49 14.10 -1.30
CA ASN A 499 13.97 15.05 -0.32
C ASN A 499 12.43 15.04 -0.31
N ILE A 500 11.83 14.17 0.51
CA ILE A 500 10.39 13.90 0.47
C ILE A 500 9.56 15.17 0.70
N SER A 501 10.00 16.07 1.58
CA SER A 501 9.29 17.33 1.87
C SER A 501 9.32 18.29 0.68
N GLN A 502 10.41 18.34 -0.10
CA GLN A 502 10.47 19.10 -1.36
C GLN A 502 9.66 18.41 -2.47
N ILE A 503 9.74 17.09 -2.59
CA ILE A 503 9.07 16.29 -3.63
C ILE A 503 7.54 16.37 -3.51
N PHE A 504 6.99 16.27 -2.30
CA PHE A 504 5.55 16.37 -2.05
C PHE A 504 5.02 17.81 -1.97
N GLY A 505 5.88 18.79 -1.68
CA GLY A 505 5.49 20.21 -1.56
C GLY A 505 4.29 20.42 -0.62
N GLU A 506 3.32 21.23 -1.06
CA GLU A 506 2.05 21.47 -0.37
C GLU A 506 1.19 20.20 -0.17
N LEU A 507 1.34 19.20 -1.04
CA LEU A 507 0.49 18.01 -1.08
C LEU A 507 0.75 17.05 0.07
N ILE A 508 1.83 17.27 0.82
CA ILE A 508 2.11 16.62 2.10
C ILE A 508 0.90 16.69 3.06
N THR A 509 0.06 17.73 2.98
CA THR A 509 -1.16 17.84 3.81
C THR A 509 -2.38 17.15 3.18
N LEU A 510 -2.44 17.03 1.85
CA LEU A 510 -3.62 16.49 1.15
C LEU A 510 -3.67 14.96 1.11
N ILE A 511 -2.55 14.27 1.39
CA ILE A 511 -2.52 12.80 1.51
C ILE A 511 -3.21 12.27 2.77
N GLU A 512 -3.49 13.12 3.76
CA GLU A 512 -4.21 12.76 5.00
C GLU A 512 -5.63 12.23 4.72
N LYS A 513 -6.05 11.16 5.42
CA LYS A 513 -7.26 10.39 5.09
C LYS A 513 -8.54 11.24 5.07
N ASP A 514 -8.68 12.19 6.00
CA ASP A 514 -9.83 13.09 6.14
C ASP A 514 -9.78 14.34 5.25
N LYS A 515 -8.62 14.62 4.63
CA LYS A 515 -8.36 15.80 3.78
C LYS A 515 -8.62 15.55 2.29
N ARG A 516 -8.73 14.28 1.91
CA ARG A 516 -8.98 13.80 0.54
C ARG A 516 -10.37 14.17 0.02
N LEU A 517 -10.54 14.05 -1.30
CA LEU A 517 -11.75 14.43 -2.02
C LEU A 517 -12.99 13.67 -1.50
N GLY A 518 -14.10 14.39 -1.27
CA GLY A 518 -15.34 13.85 -0.71
C GLY A 518 -15.36 13.68 0.82
N GLN A 519 -14.22 13.84 1.51
CA GLN A 519 -14.10 13.55 2.94
C GLN A 519 -14.52 14.70 3.86
N ILE A 520 -14.59 14.45 5.17
CA ILE A 520 -15.15 15.39 6.16
C ILE A 520 -14.38 16.71 6.27
N ASN A 521 -13.05 16.67 6.16
CA ASN A 521 -12.16 17.84 6.22
C ASN A 521 -11.48 18.11 4.87
N GLU A 522 -12.16 17.77 3.76
CA GLU A 522 -11.67 17.94 2.39
C GLU A 522 -10.98 19.29 2.20
N THR A 523 -9.71 19.24 1.79
CA THR A 523 -8.87 20.43 1.62
C THR A 523 -8.36 20.46 0.18
N ARG A 524 -8.46 21.62 -0.48
CA ARG A 524 -8.00 21.82 -1.86
C ARG A 524 -6.95 22.91 -1.93
N VAL A 525 -6.00 22.81 -2.86
CA VAL A 525 -4.90 23.77 -3.02
C VAL A 525 -4.70 24.14 -4.49
N THR A 526 -4.37 25.40 -4.76
CA THR A 526 -3.97 25.88 -6.10
C THR A 526 -2.48 25.59 -6.31
N LEU A 527 -2.14 24.75 -7.28
CA LEU A 527 -0.75 24.35 -7.57
C LEU A 527 0.06 25.50 -8.20
N PRO A 528 1.38 25.62 -7.91
CA PRO A 528 2.18 26.82 -8.20
C PRO A 528 2.54 27.02 -9.68
N TYR A 529 2.60 25.97 -10.51
CA TYR A 529 2.95 26.11 -11.92
C TYR A 529 1.69 26.34 -12.76
N SER A 530 0.72 25.42 -12.70
CA SER A 530 -0.51 25.47 -13.48
C SER A 530 -1.45 26.59 -13.05
N LYS A 531 -1.45 26.96 -11.76
CA LYS A 531 -2.28 28.03 -11.17
C LYS A 531 -3.77 27.91 -11.54
N SER A 532 -4.23 26.68 -11.72
CA SER A 532 -5.57 26.35 -12.16
C SER A 532 -6.64 26.94 -11.23
N GLU A 533 -7.72 27.45 -11.82
CA GLU A 533 -8.95 27.81 -11.09
C GLU A 533 -9.55 26.59 -10.37
N ILE A 534 -9.32 25.39 -10.92
CA ILE A 534 -9.71 24.12 -10.32
C ILE A 534 -8.64 23.72 -9.31
N GLN A 535 -8.91 23.96 -8.02
CA GLN A 535 -8.01 23.59 -6.93
C GLN A 535 -7.88 22.07 -6.80
N PHE A 536 -6.64 21.59 -6.71
CA PHE A 536 -6.28 20.18 -6.64
C PHE A 536 -6.64 19.56 -5.28
N CYS A 537 -7.04 18.29 -5.29
CA CYS A 537 -7.27 17.46 -4.10
C CYS A 537 -6.92 16.00 -4.43
N VAL A 538 -6.54 15.21 -3.42
CA VAL A 538 -6.16 13.79 -3.58
C VAL A 538 -7.41 12.89 -3.51
N PRO A 539 -7.63 11.95 -4.45
CA PRO A 539 -8.73 10.98 -4.38
C PRO A 539 -8.67 10.10 -3.13
N PRO A 540 -9.81 9.68 -2.56
CA PRO A 540 -9.85 8.81 -1.39
C PRO A 540 -9.35 7.38 -1.67
N ASN A 541 -9.45 6.90 -2.91
CA ASN A 541 -9.04 5.54 -3.34
C ASN A 541 -7.58 5.44 -3.83
N LEU A 542 -6.76 6.49 -3.72
CA LEU A 542 -5.34 6.46 -4.07
C LEU A 542 -4.46 6.01 -2.88
N TYR A 543 -3.90 4.81 -2.94
CA TYR A 543 -3.06 4.22 -1.90
C TYR A 543 -1.58 4.47 -2.18
N ILE A 544 -0.87 5.16 -1.29
CA ILE A 544 0.56 5.47 -1.43
C ILE A 544 1.37 4.48 -0.57
N ILE A 545 2.18 3.65 -1.21
CA ILE A 545 2.90 2.54 -0.56
C ILE A 545 4.41 2.71 -0.80
N GLY A 546 5.15 3.10 0.24
CA GLY A 546 6.61 3.30 0.18
C GLY A 546 7.42 2.10 0.68
N THR A 547 8.66 1.96 0.22
CA THR A 547 9.70 1.15 0.91
C THR A 547 10.79 2.05 1.49
N MET A 548 11.41 1.60 2.58
CA MET A 548 12.46 2.36 3.28
C MET A 548 13.54 1.42 3.83
N ASN A 549 14.80 1.59 3.41
CA ASN A 549 15.93 0.92 4.05
C ASN A 549 16.37 1.69 5.30
N THR A 550 16.71 0.96 6.37
CA THR A 550 17.13 1.55 7.67
C THR A 550 18.64 1.60 7.90
N ALA A 551 19.42 0.81 7.15
CA ALA A 551 20.89 0.76 7.29
C ALA A 551 21.63 1.78 6.39
N ASP A 552 20.97 2.23 5.32
CA ASP A 552 21.53 3.07 4.27
C ASP A 552 21.96 4.45 4.83
N ARG A 553 23.25 4.77 4.72
CA ARG A 553 23.82 6.01 5.29
C ARG A 553 23.60 7.28 4.45
N SER A 554 23.12 7.12 3.22
CA SER A 554 22.83 8.19 2.24
C SER A 554 21.38 8.72 2.31
N VAL A 555 20.68 8.38 3.38
CA VAL A 555 19.24 8.61 3.59
C VAL A 555 18.97 9.98 4.20
N GLU A 556 17.92 10.65 3.69
CA GLU A 556 17.38 11.82 4.38
C GLU A 556 16.50 11.42 5.57
N ALA A 557 16.63 12.16 6.69
CA ALA A 557 15.83 11.93 7.88
C ALA A 557 14.36 12.33 7.64
N LEU A 558 13.49 11.31 7.53
CA LEU A 558 12.06 11.48 7.24
C LEU A 558 11.37 12.39 8.30
N ASP A 559 10.83 13.51 7.83
CA ASP A 559 10.24 14.57 8.65
C ASP A 559 9.15 14.05 9.60
N THR A 560 9.10 14.60 10.81
CA THR A 560 7.99 14.41 11.75
C THR A 560 6.63 14.77 11.12
N ALA A 561 6.59 15.70 10.17
CA ALA A 561 5.40 16.03 9.39
C ALA A 561 4.94 14.89 8.46
N LEU A 562 5.87 14.10 7.90
CA LEU A 562 5.56 12.90 7.11
C LEU A 562 5.22 11.71 8.01
N ARG A 563 5.97 11.55 9.12
CA ARG A 563 5.82 10.42 10.04
C ARG A 563 4.44 10.31 10.70
N ARG A 564 3.66 11.40 10.71
CA ARG A 564 2.26 11.43 11.19
C ARG A 564 1.22 11.00 10.15
N ARG A 565 1.62 10.84 8.89
CA ARG A 565 0.73 10.74 7.72
C ARG A 565 0.82 9.40 6.99
N PHE A 566 1.92 8.67 7.18
CA PHE A 566 2.10 7.29 6.75
C PHE A 566 1.99 6.35 7.97
N CYS A 567 1.39 5.18 7.77
CA CYS A 567 1.54 4.06 8.70
C CYS A 567 2.90 3.37 8.44
N PHE A 568 3.61 2.97 9.49
CA PHE A 568 4.97 2.41 9.38
C PHE A 568 4.98 0.93 9.81
N THR A 569 5.19 0.04 8.85
CA THR A 569 5.24 -1.41 9.09
C THR A 569 6.69 -1.89 9.05
N GLU A 570 7.18 -2.40 10.17
CA GLU A 570 8.57 -2.88 10.29
C GLU A 570 8.71 -4.29 9.69
N MET A 571 9.62 -4.46 8.74
CA MET A 571 9.97 -5.73 8.12
C MET A 571 11.39 -6.12 8.53
N LEU A 572 11.48 -6.91 9.60
CA LEU A 572 12.70 -7.54 10.10
C LEU A 572 13.03 -8.83 9.31
N PRO A 573 14.22 -9.42 9.48
CA PRO A 573 14.51 -10.75 8.97
C PRO A 573 13.53 -11.79 9.55
N ASP A 574 12.96 -12.64 8.69
CA ASP A 574 12.00 -13.68 9.08
C ASP A 574 12.64 -15.07 8.96
N ARG A 575 12.63 -15.83 10.06
CA ARG A 575 13.11 -17.21 10.14
C ARG A 575 12.39 -18.13 9.16
N LYS A 576 11.07 -18.00 9.03
CA LYS A 576 10.19 -18.94 8.29
C LYS A 576 10.56 -19.03 6.81
N VAL A 577 10.93 -17.89 6.23
CA VAL A 577 11.37 -17.74 4.82
C VAL A 577 12.68 -18.47 4.52
N VAL A 578 13.35 -19.01 5.55
CA VAL A 578 14.63 -19.74 5.46
C VAL A 578 14.58 -21.08 6.21
N GLU A 579 13.41 -21.50 6.70
CA GLU A 579 13.28 -22.67 7.59
C GLU A 579 13.41 -24.01 6.84
N ASP A 580 13.16 -24.04 5.53
CA ASP A 580 13.41 -25.19 4.64
C ASP A 580 14.86 -25.27 4.13
N LYS A 581 15.65 -24.18 4.25
CA LYS A 581 16.99 -24.08 3.65
C LYS A 581 18.09 -24.49 4.64
N ALA A 582 18.84 -25.52 4.26
CA ALA A 582 20.06 -25.94 4.94
C ALA A 582 21.33 -25.63 4.11
N PHE A 583 22.48 -25.62 4.77
CA PHE A 583 23.81 -25.69 4.15
C PHE A 583 24.55 -26.89 4.77
N ASN A 584 24.68 -27.97 4.01
CA ASN A 584 24.93 -29.31 4.55
C ASN A 584 23.94 -29.59 5.71
N ASP A 585 24.41 -30.06 6.86
CA ASP A 585 23.59 -30.36 8.04
C ASP A 585 23.20 -29.12 8.88
N TYR A 586 23.53 -27.89 8.44
CA TYR A 586 23.32 -26.66 9.20
C TYR A 586 22.11 -25.86 8.69
N PRO A 587 21.04 -25.65 9.50
CA PRO A 587 19.92 -24.80 9.11
C PRO A 587 20.37 -23.35 8.87
N ARG A 588 20.05 -22.78 7.71
CA ARG A 588 20.47 -21.40 7.38
C ARG A 588 19.74 -20.35 8.20
N ALA A 589 18.52 -20.66 8.65
CA ALA A 589 17.79 -19.90 9.66
C ALA A 589 18.63 -19.65 10.94
N ASP A 590 19.28 -20.68 11.47
CA ASP A 590 20.10 -20.57 12.68
C ASP A 590 21.41 -19.79 12.44
N ILE A 591 21.98 -19.90 11.23
CA ILE A 591 23.13 -19.09 10.80
C ILE A 591 22.74 -17.61 10.73
N MET A 592 21.58 -17.29 10.14
CA MET A 592 21.04 -15.94 10.07
C MET A 592 20.79 -15.35 11.47
N GLU A 593 20.14 -16.09 12.36
CA GLU A 593 19.87 -15.65 13.73
C GLU A 593 21.15 -15.41 14.54
N LYS A 594 22.15 -16.30 14.45
CA LYS A 594 23.47 -16.11 15.09
C LYS A 594 24.15 -14.83 14.61
N ILE A 595 24.20 -14.61 13.29
CA ILE A 595 24.82 -13.42 12.70
C ILE A 595 24.06 -12.16 13.14
N ASN A 596 22.74 -12.15 13.03
CA ASN A 596 21.90 -11.01 13.36
C ASN A 596 21.93 -10.65 14.85
N THR A 597 21.92 -11.64 15.75
CA THR A 597 22.10 -11.43 17.19
C THR A 597 23.44 -10.74 17.49
N ARG A 598 24.52 -11.13 16.80
CA ARG A 598 25.84 -10.50 16.97
C ARG A 598 25.90 -9.10 16.38
N ILE A 599 25.20 -8.83 15.27
CA ILE A 599 25.11 -7.48 14.69
C ILE A 599 24.34 -6.55 15.62
N GLU A 600 23.18 -6.97 16.15
CA GLU A 600 22.37 -6.16 17.07
C GLU A 600 23.13 -5.82 18.37
N LEU A 601 24.04 -6.69 18.82
CA LEU A 601 24.91 -6.44 19.97
C LEU A 601 26.11 -5.52 19.70
N LEU A 602 26.52 -5.32 18.44
CA LEU A 602 27.68 -4.47 18.07
C LEU A 602 27.28 -3.16 17.35
N LEU A 603 26.06 -3.09 16.82
CA LEU A 603 25.45 -1.94 16.16
C LEU A 603 24.04 -1.74 16.74
N ASP A 604 23.01 -2.07 15.96
CA ASP A 604 21.62 -2.19 16.39
C ASP A 604 20.82 -3.05 15.39
N ARG A 605 19.54 -3.29 15.68
CA ARG A 605 18.64 -4.12 14.86
C ARG A 605 18.45 -3.67 13.40
N ASN A 606 18.62 -2.38 13.10
CA ASN A 606 18.44 -1.79 11.77
C ASN A 606 19.48 -2.29 10.75
N TYR A 607 20.60 -2.83 11.24
CA TYR A 607 21.72 -3.39 10.47
C TYR A 607 21.64 -4.93 10.33
N THR A 608 20.58 -5.59 10.79
CA THR A 608 20.46 -7.05 10.67
C THR A 608 20.29 -7.49 9.21
N LEU A 609 20.75 -8.69 8.87
CA LEU A 609 20.72 -9.20 7.50
C LEU A 609 19.39 -9.90 7.23
N GLY A 610 18.66 -9.45 6.20
CA GLY A 610 17.39 -10.04 5.80
C GLY A 610 17.48 -11.43 5.16
N HIS A 611 16.35 -12.15 5.16
CA HIS A 611 16.24 -13.53 4.67
C HIS A 611 16.68 -13.72 3.21
N SER A 612 16.66 -12.67 2.37
CA SER A 612 16.94 -12.80 0.94
C SER A 612 18.39 -13.17 0.61
N TYR A 613 19.32 -13.00 1.55
CA TYR A 613 20.70 -13.48 1.40
C TYR A 613 20.82 -14.99 1.68
N PHE A 614 20.04 -15.49 2.64
CA PHE A 614 20.14 -16.87 3.13
C PHE A 614 19.31 -17.86 2.29
N ILE A 615 18.23 -17.42 1.66
CA ILE A 615 17.37 -18.26 0.80
C ILE A 615 18.05 -18.68 -0.52
N LYS A 616 19.07 -17.94 -1.00
CA LYS A 616 19.69 -18.16 -2.32
C LYS A 616 20.35 -19.53 -2.42
N GLU A 617 20.05 -20.29 -3.47
CA GLU A 617 20.51 -21.68 -3.65
C GLU A 617 22.04 -21.83 -3.45
N ASN A 618 22.85 -21.03 -4.15
CA ASN A 618 24.30 -20.96 -3.93
C ASN A 618 24.64 -20.05 -2.73
N PHE A 619 24.55 -20.61 -1.53
CA PHE A 619 24.80 -19.90 -0.27
C PHE A 619 26.24 -19.37 -0.16
N LYS A 620 27.28 -20.15 -0.52
CA LYS A 620 28.68 -19.69 -0.47
C LYS A 620 28.89 -18.42 -1.30
N ASN A 621 28.26 -18.34 -2.47
CA ASN A 621 28.37 -17.17 -3.35
C ASN A 621 27.69 -15.92 -2.76
N SER A 622 26.49 -16.04 -2.18
CA SER A 622 25.85 -14.91 -1.47
C SER A 622 26.65 -14.49 -0.23
N PHE A 623 27.24 -15.46 0.48
CA PHE A 623 28.09 -15.17 1.64
C PHE A 623 29.34 -14.37 1.25
N GLN A 624 30.00 -14.77 0.15
CA GLN A 624 31.19 -14.13 -0.39
C GLN A 624 30.94 -12.72 -0.94
N ASN A 625 29.88 -12.55 -1.74
CA ASN A 625 29.69 -11.37 -2.59
C ASN A 625 28.59 -10.42 -2.10
N GLU A 626 27.85 -10.77 -1.04
CA GLU A 626 26.74 -9.96 -0.53
C GLU A 626 26.84 -9.77 0.99
N ILE A 627 26.89 -10.86 1.77
CA ILE A 627 26.95 -10.79 3.25
C ILE A 627 28.26 -10.15 3.74
N ILE A 628 29.41 -10.63 3.28
CA ILE A 628 30.71 -10.12 3.73
C ILE A 628 30.96 -8.67 3.29
N PRO A 629 30.71 -8.26 2.04
CA PRO A 629 30.81 -6.86 1.63
C PRO A 629 29.90 -5.92 2.42
N LEU A 630 28.66 -6.35 2.73
CA LEU A 630 27.75 -5.55 3.54
C LEU A 630 28.23 -5.40 4.99
N LEU A 631 28.81 -6.46 5.58
CA LEU A 631 29.51 -6.38 6.87
C LEU A 631 30.75 -5.47 6.81
N GLN A 632 31.50 -5.48 5.72
CA GLN A 632 32.63 -4.55 5.50
C GLN A 632 32.15 -3.10 5.41
N GLU A 633 31.00 -2.81 4.80
CA GLU A 633 30.42 -1.47 4.82
C GLU A 633 29.97 -1.09 6.24
N TYR A 634 29.18 -1.92 6.90
CA TYR A 634 28.64 -1.65 8.24
C TYR A 634 29.73 -1.39 9.26
N PHE A 635 30.79 -2.20 9.28
CA PHE A 635 31.90 -2.07 10.22
C PHE A 635 33.08 -1.23 9.68
N TYR A 636 32.95 -0.55 8.54
CA TYR A 636 34.02 0.23 7.90
C TYR A 636 35.34 -0.56 7.72
N SER A 637 35.23 -1.83 7.35
CA SER A 637 36.33 -2.81 7.29
C SER A 637 37.10 -3.04 8.60
N ASP A 638 36.46 -2.79 9.75
CA ASP A 638 36.95 -3.26 11.06
C ASP A 638 36.82 -4.80 11.15
N TYR A 639 37.85 -5.47 10.65
CA TYR A 639 37.93 -6.93 10.65
C TYR A 639 37.91 -7.53 12.06
N SER A 640 38.21 -6.78 13.12
CA SER A 640 38.08 -7.28 14.49
C SER A 640 36.61 -7.49 14.86
N LYS A 641 35.74 -6.52 14.53
CA LYS A 641 34.28 -6.64 14.73
C LYS A 641 33.66 -7.66 13.78
N ILE A 642 34.06 -7.70 12.52
CA ILE A 642 33.61 -8.74 11.57
C ILE A 642 34.01 -10.14 12.08
N GLY A 643 35.19 -10.28 12.71
CA GLY A 643 35.62 -11.49 13.40
C GLY A 643 34.81 -11.86 14.64
N LEU A 644 34.18 -10.90 15.32
CA LEU A 644 33.19 -11.17 16.38
C LEU A 644 31.83 -11.62 15.83
N ILE A 645 31.44 -11.19 14.62
CA ILE A 645 30.22 -11.65 13.93
C ILE A 645 30.40 -13.08 13.39
N LEU A 646 31.47 -13.29 12.60
CA LEU A 646 31.68 -14.49 11.77
C LEU A 646 32.61 -15.54 12.40
N GLY A 647 33.39 -15.17 13.41
CA GLY A 647 34.35 -16.05 14.05
C GLY A 647 35.64 -16.29 13.27
N ARG A 648 36.55 -17.05 13.89
CA ARG A 648 37.90 -17.39 13.38
C ARG A 648 37.92 -18.20 12.08
N GLY A 649 36.77 -18.68 11.62
CA GLY A 649 36.62 -19.38 10.34
C GLY A 649 36.77 -18.44 9.14
N PHE A 650 36.43 -17.15 9.31
CA PHE A 650 36.45 -16.14 8.25
C PHE A 650 37.53 -15.07 8.45
N VAL A 651 38.01 -14.88 9.69
CA VAL A 651 38.97 -13.80 10.05
C VAL A 651 40.17 -14.35 10.81
N ARG A 652 41.38 -13.87 10.47
CA ARG A 652 42.64 -14.17 11.17
C ARG A 652 43.35 -12.91 11.70
N GLU A 653 44.12 -13.04 12.78
CA GLU A 653 45.08 -12.00 13.21
C GLU A 653 46.22 -11.96 12.18
N LYS A 654 46.60 -10.76 11.74
CA LYS A 654 47.69 -10.59 10.77
C LYS A 654 49.01 -11.04 11.38
N ALA A 655 49.90 -11.59 10.55
CA ALA A 655 51.27 -11.84 10.94
C ALA A 655 51.92 -10.52 11.37
N ARG A 656 52.34 -10.43 12.64
CA ARG A 656 52.99 -9.22 13.15
C ARG A 656 54.39 -9.10 12.51
N PRO A 657 54.79 -7.92 12.03
CA PRO A 657 56.19 -7.67 11.74
C PRO A 657 57.01 -7.84 13.02
N LYS A 658 58.18 -8.48 12.92
CA LYS A 658 59.05 -8.73 14.07
C LYS A 658 60.02 -7.57 14.33
N ASP A 659 60.23 -6.75 13.32
CA ASP A 659 61.28 -5.74 13.27
C ASP A 659 60.68 -4.36 13.53
N LYS A 660 61.27 -3.60 14.46
CA LYS A 660 60.81 -2.24 14.81
C LYS A 660 61.03 -1.22 13.67
N GLU A 661 61.86 -1.56 12.68
CA GLU A 661 62.31 -0.69 11.56
C GLU A 661 61.19 -0.21 10.60
N ILE A 662 59.94 -0.68 10.76
CA ILE A 662 58.79 -0.17 9.99
C ILE A 662 58.40 1.26 10.44
N PHE A 663 58.72 1.64 11.68
CA PHE A 663 58.47 2.99 12.20
C PHE A 663 59.74 3.84 12.11
N ALA A 664 59.57 5.11 11.74
CA ALA A 664 60.68 6.07 11.74
C ALA A 664 61.08 6.44 13.19
N ASP A 665 62.39 6.66 13.40
CA ASP A 665 62.90 7.21 14.66
C ASP A 665 62.25 8.57 14.98
N PHE A 666 61.75 8.71 16.20
CA PHE A 666 61.01 9.87 16.67
C PHE A 666 61.20 10.08 18.17
N TYR A 667 62.14 10.97 18.51
CA TYR A 667 62.36 11.50 19.87
C TYR A 667 62.56 10.45 20.99
N GLY A 668 63.12 9.27 20.68
CA GLY A 668 63.43 8.24 21.68
C GLY A 668 62.21 7.46 22.20
N ILE A 669 61.15 7.32 21.39
CA ILE A 669 60.05 6.40 21.69
C ILE A 669 60.49 4.97 21.32
N ASP A 670 61.27 4.35 22.21
CA ASP A 670 61.86 3.03 21.97
C ASP A 670 60.83 1.89 21.93
N ASP A 671 59.70 2.01 22.63
CA ASP A 671 58.63 1.01 22.68
C ASP A 671 57.27 1.57 22.21
N ILE A 672 56.70 0.90 21.20
CA ILE A 672 55.40 1.19 20.60
C ILE A 672 54.51 -0.03 20.79
N ASP A 673 53.32 0.14 21.37
CA ASP A 673 52.33 -0.96 21.47
C ASP A 673 51.64 -1.18 20.12
N ILE A 674 52.14 -2.15 19.37
CA ILE A 674 51.60 -2.51 18.05
C ILE A 674 50.28 -3.27 18.24
N GLN A 675 49.18 -2.54 18.06
CA GLN A 675 47.82 -3.08 18.12
C GLN A 675 47.62 -4.28 17.19
N LYS A 676 46.79 -5.24 17.63
CA LYS A 676 46.36 -6.36 16.79
C LYS A 676 45.60 -5.85 15.57
N SER A 677 46.06 -6.23 14.38
CA SER A 677 45.30 -6.08 13.14
C SER A 677 44.79 -7.43 12.64
N PHE A 678 43.69 -7.42 11.89
CA PHE A 678 42.99 -8.60 11.42
C PHE A 678 42.72 -8.49 9.92
N GLU A 679 42.41 -9.62 9.27
CA GLU A 679 41.97 -9.68 7.87
C GLU A 679 40.98 -10.84 7.65
N LEU A 680 40.14 -10.69 6.62
CA LEU A 680 39.41 -11.80 6.03
C LEU A 680 40.40 -12.81 5.41
N ILE A 681 40.07 -14.09 5.54
CA ILE A 681 40.73 -15.18 4.81
C ILE A 681 40.17 -15.20 3.37
N SER A 682 41.02 -15.35 2.36
CA SER A 682 40.56 -15.39 0.96
C SER A 682 39.61 -16.56 0.73
N PHE A 683 38.60 -16.40 -0.13
CA PHE A 683 37.66 -17.48 -0.47
C PHE A 683 38.28 -18.65 -1.24
N ASP A 684 39.51 -18.47 -1.75
CA ASP A 684 40.38 -19.50 -2.32
C ASP A 684 41.15 -20.30 -1.25
N GLU A 685 41.45 -19.68 -0.10
CA GLU A 685 42.13 -20.29 1.06
C GLU A 685 41.13 -20.87 2.08
N LEU A 686 39.90 -20.37 2.09
CA LEU A 686 38.88 -20.61 3.09
C LEU A 686 38.08 -21.90 2.82
N ASN A 687 38.22 -22.88 3.72
CA ASN A 687 37.26 -23.98 3.80
C ASN A 687 35.93 -23.45 4.39
N PHE A 688 35.02 -23.05 3.50
CA PHE A 688 33.73 -22.45 3.85
C PHE A 688 32.90 -23.35 4.78
N ASP A 689 32.92 -24.65 4.55
CA ASP A 689 32.19 -25.63 5.35
C ASP A 689 32.64 -25.56 6.81
N ASP A 690 33.94 -25.73 7.08
CA ASP A 690 34.51 -25.63 8.43
C ASP A 690 34.37 -24.24 9.05
N ALA A 691 34.40 -23.18 8.22
CA ALA A 691 34.18 -21.82 8.68
C ALA A 691 32.75 -21.62 9.21
N ILE A 692 31.74 -22.21 8.56
CA ILE A 692 30.34 -22.22 9.03
C ILE A 692 30.17 -23.07 10.31
N LYS A 693 30.91 -24.17 10.50
CA LYS A 693 30.87 -24.97 11.76
C LYS A 693 31.38 -24.20 12.97
N LEU A 694 32.21 -23.18 12.75
CA LEU A 694 32.82 -22.33 13.78
C LEU A 694 31.99 -21.07 14.10
N LEU A 695 30.83 -20.89 13.45
CA LEU A 695 29.97 -19.72 13.56
C LEU A 695 28.84 -19.95 14.58
#